data_AF-A0A9D8CNT1-F1
#
_entry.id   AF-A0A9D8CNT1-F1
#
_cell.length_a   1.000
_cell.length_b   1.000
_cell.length_c   1.000
_cell.angle_alpha   90.00
_cell.angle_beta   90.00
_cell.angle_gamma   90.00
#
_symmetry.space_group_name_H-M   'P 1'
#
loop_
_entity.id
_entity.type
_entity.pdbx_description
1 polymer ?
#
loop_
_entity_poly.entity_id
_entity_poly.type
_entity_poly.pdbx_seq_one_letter_code
_entity_poly.pdbx_strand_id
1 'polypeptide(L)'
;RIDRAVSMNAIYNPRLRQRHAPGFNWYYLHVAALNVSWIVQAIHAKGYVIGDLKTDNLLVDPGTMVTIIDTDSFQVPDPAGTAVHRCPVGSEGFTPPELIGRDFAEVDRTEVHDRFGLAVIVHLLLTGYHPFNGEWQGPGEPPVRDELIRRGHWPYAETSKLKPGPAAIAPDSFHPAIEDCFRRAFDIGHVKPRGRPTAREWYLALRSAADDLVPCDANPSHLHAGRSSTCVWCARAAEVGIDVFPAQPGAAEQPIVLVKRFERALSRGAERHALDLWARHPELAQLPYTAHHAKQVKRLVRMLSAYDRFLAVLRRDPTNDDLLWRLWQGPPDLAECRSAQSELIGERTVADIASEIGRRAAAVTALRESVRRSGNPPDAAGERAILAVHDADPELFKARLVRLQSLLARVDLARQRVERWDALKLALDAGDDHAIAAAWGADGLLNDFVEAASHRTRIERALPRAKALDAFLAHWQKAPEDDDALWELWSREPDLGESAAARRPCAAMDGQIPFERARLAGRRVDDRLRLRAAATRLPVDPRAVAAAWEAAAWDAPRCQDHGEIKSLWPTIERALVAAARLTDLQALVDSHDAAAIAAAWNDAEWEGYALPDDMASRLREAIAEVGWHGADIAPLLAADRDGAPVADAFAGGEGEDLVLRWDWPADGPPACVVALRNDRFPAAQDDVVHRRHVKVIDRQVFAADGSIRLGALGPDIFAVVWPARLIGGTAVIIRGARPLRLARVPRAALSYAVRRLWLRRAATRLKLTSTVDLDLPALLVHAAPAPATPAPGCAGARVICRIPPSRISRGEPLVVELPPLGDADNPCRIRVYPEEVRELAWLEIRHPRAKD
;
A
#
# COMPACT_ATOMS: atom_id res chain seq x y z
N ARG A 1 -53.99 43.45 46.29
CA ARG A 1 -54.09 41.97 46.16
C ARG A 1 -53.33 41.61 44.89
N ILE A 2 -52.38 40.67 44.96
CA ILE A 2 -51.74 40.11 43.76
C ILE A 2 -52.51 38.84 43.44
N ASP A 3 -52.98 38.71 42.21
CA ASP A 3 -53.90 37.62 41.86
C ASP A 3 -53.23 36.25 41.93
N ARG A 4 -53.94 35.30 42.54
CA ARG A 4 -53.52 33.90 42.76
C ARG A 4 -52.23 33.71 43.59
N ALA A 5 -51.58 34.78 44.04
CA ALA A 5 -50.43 34.70 44.93
C ALA A 5 -50.84 34.40 46.37
N VAL A 6 -50.01 33.61 47.07
CA VAL A 6 -50.17 33.24 48.48
C VAL A 6 -48.91 33.60 49.26
N SER A 7 -49.00 33.74 50.58
CA SER A 7 -47.80 33.97 51.41
C SER A 7 -46.79 32.83 51.26
N MET A 8 -45.50 33.15 51.29
CA MET A 8 -44.41 32.18 51.35
C MET A 8 -44.57 31.21 52.53
N ASN A 9 -45.21 31.63 53.62
CA ASN A 9 -45.58 30.79 54.75
C ASN A 9 -46.50 29.62 54.33
N ALA A 10 -47.46 29.90 53.45
CA ALA A 10 -48.32 28.89 52.86
C ALA A 10 -47.60 27.97 51.85
N ILE A 11 -46.39 28.33 51.39
CA ILE A 11 -45.58 27.52 50.48
C ILE A 11 -44.57 26.65 51.23
N TYR A 12 -43.77 27.19 52.15
CA TYR A 12 -42.75 26.38 52.81
C TYR A 12 -43.37 25.31 53.73
N ASN A 13 -44.44 25.66 54.45
CA ASN A 13 -45.11 24.77 55.39
C ASN A 13 -45.87 23.64 54.63
N PRO A 14 -45.52 22.35 54.81
CA PRO A 14 -46.13 21.26 54.03
C PRO A 14 -47.65 21.15 54.16
N ARG A 15 -48.22 21.41 55.35
CA ARG A 15 -49.67 21.31 55.58
C ARG A 15 -50.44 22.45 54.93
N LEU A 16 -49.86 23.66 54.93
CA LEU A 16 -50.46 24.81 54.24
C LEU A 16 -50.29 24.68 52.73
N ARG A 17 -49.13 24.21 52.25
CA ARG A 17 -48.85 23.98 50.83
C ARG A 17 -49.85 23.03 50.20
N GLN A 18 -50.16 21.91 50.85
CA GLN A 18 -51.19 20.98 50.37
C GLN A 18 -52.59 21.61 50.21
N ARG A 19 -52.92 22.66 51.00
CA ARG A 19 -54.21 23.36 50.95
C ARG A 19 -54.24 24.51 49.94
N HIS A 20 -53.17 25.29 49.87
CA HIS A 20 -53.12 26.55 49.13
C HIS A 20 -52.39 26.45 47.78
N ALA A 21 -51.51 25.47 47.62
CA ALA A 21 -50.75 25.16 46.41
C ALA A 21 -50.65 23.63 46.22
N PRO A 22 -51.77 22.91 46.03
CA PRO A 22 -51.77 21.47 45.81
C PRO A 22 -50.89 21.10 44.61
N GLY A 23 -50.08 20.05 44.76
CA GLY A 23 -49.09 19.64 43.77
C GLY A 23 -47.76 20.40 43.80
N PHE A 24 -47.60 21.47 44.58
CA PHE A 24 -46.34 22.22 44.65
C PHE A 24 -45.23 21.35 45.30
N ASN A 25 -44.42 20.72 44.44
CA ASN A 25 -43.37 19.75 44.75
C ASN A 25 -42.01 20.42 45.07
N TRP A 26 -40.97 19.60 45.28
CA TRP A 26 -39.64 20.09 45.66
C TRP A 26 -38.88 20.86 44.56
N TYR A 27 -39.18 20.64 43.28
CA TYR A 27 -38.66 21.47 42.19
C TYR A 27 -39.21 22.90 42.30
N TYR A 28 -40.51 23.06 42.49
CA TYR A 28 -41.12 24.40 42.61
C TYR A 28 -40.61 25.15 43.86
N LEU A 29 -40.24 24.44 44.93
CA LEU A 29 -39.59 25.04 46.11
C LEU A 29 -38.16 25.52 45.81
N HIS A 30 -37.39 24.80 44.98
CA HIS A 30 -36.10 25.29 44.47
C HIS A 30 -36.28 26.54 43.59
N VAL A 31 -37.24 26.54 42.66
CA VAL A 31 -37.47 27.69 41.77
C VAL A 31 -38.00 28.91 42.55
N ALA A 32 -38.87 28.71 43.53
CA ALA A 32 -39.28 29.78 44.44
C ALA A 32 -38.07 30.36 45.20
N ALA A 33 -37.21 29.53 45.79
CA ALA A 33 -36.00 29.97 46.48
C ALA A 33 -35.01 30.71 45.54
N LEU A 34 -34.89 30.24 44.29
CA LEU A 34 -34.10 30.87 43.25
C LEU A 34 -34.65 32.26 42.90
N ASN A 35 -35.98 32.41 42.82
CA ASN A 35 -36.63 33.68 42.57
C ASN A 35 -36.54 34.65 43.76
N VAL A 36 -36.58 34.17 45.01
CA VAL A 36 -36.23 35.00 46.19
C VAL A 36 -34.79 35.50 46.07
N SER A 37 -33.85 34.60 45.76
CA SER A 37 -32.43 34.95 45.60
C SER A 37 -32.21 35.97 44.48
N TRP A 38 -32.94 35.85 43.38
CA TRP A 38 -32.87 36.78 42.25
C TRP A 38 -33.42 38.18 42.59
N ILE A 39 -34.57 38.29 43.24
CA ILE A 39 -35.14 39.60 43.61
C ILE A 39 -34.30 40.29 44.70
N VAL A 40 -33.76 39.55 45.67
CA VAL A 40 -32.82 40.08 46.67
C VAL A 40 -31.54 40.60 45.98
N GLN A 41 -30.97 39.84 45.03
CA GLN A 41 -29.84 40.30 44.23
C GLN A 41 -30.15 41.59 43.46
N ALA A 42 -31.34 41.70 42.85
CA ALA A 42 -31.76 42.86 42.10
C ALA A 42 -31.89 44.13 42.98
N ILE A 43 -32.37 43.97 44.22
CA ILE A 43 -32.48 45.04 45.22
C ILE A 43 -31.09 45.48 45.71
N HIS A 44 -30.22 44.54 46.08
CA HIS A 44 -28.83 44.84 46.50
C HIS A 44 -28.04 45.53 45.39
N ALA A 45 -28.24 45.15 44.13
CA ALA A 45 -27.63 45.81 42.97
C ALA A 45 -28.10 47.27 42.73
N LYS A 46 -29.12 47.74 43.46
CA LYS A 46 -29.54 49.15 43.51
C LYS A 46 -29.05 49.90 44.74
N GLY A 47 -28.29 49.24 45.63
CA GLY A 47 -27.77 49.83 46.87
C GLY A 47 -28.75 49.82 48.05
N TYR A 48 -29.94 49.25 47.88
CA TYR A 48 -30.92 49.10 48.96
C TYR A 48 -30.64 47.84 49.79
N VAL A 49 -31.02 47.86 51.06
CA VAL A 49 -30.96 46.70 51.97
C VAL A 49 -32.37 46.48 52.52
N ILE A 50 -32.86 45.23 52.45
CA ILE A 50 -34.24 44.87 52.80
C ILE A 50 -34.45 44.99 54.32
N GLY A 51 -33.47 44.57 55.11
CA GLY A 51 -33.46 44.73 56.56
C GLY A 51 -34.28 43.65 57.28
N ASP A 52 -35.58 43.55 57.00
CA ASP A 52 -36.50 42.57 57.60
C ASP A 52 -36.93 41.49 56.61
N LEU A 53 -35.95 40.81 56.02
CA LEU A 53 -36.16 39.75 55.03
C LEU A 53 -36.71 38.47 55.69
N LYS A 54 -38.04 38.33 55.70
CA LYS A 54 -38.78 37.19 56.28
C LYS A 54 -39.85 36.62 55.33
N THR A 55 -40.40 35.45 55.66
CA THR A 55 -41.41 34.78 54.81
C THR A 55 -42.74 35.51 54.72
N ASP A 56 -43.13 36.28 55.73
CA ASP A 56 -44.44 36.94 55.74
C ASP A 56 -44.49 38.13 54.75
N ASN A 57 -43.33 38.73 54.46
CA ASN A 57 -43.18 39.84 53.51
C ASN A 57 -42.95 39.34 52.06
N LEU A 58 -43.18 38.05 51.80
CA LEU A 58 -43.03 37.42 50.49
C LEU A 58 -44.32 36.74 50.05
N LEU A 59 -44.76 37.05 48.83
CA LEU A 59 -45.85 36.38 48.14
C LEU A 59 -45.30 35.55 46.97
N VAL A 60 -45.90 34.39 46.72
CA VAL A 60 -45.53 33.46 45.64
C VAL A 60 -46.76 33.11 44.82
N ASP A 61 -46.66 33.18 43.49
CA ASP A 61 -47.73 32.77 42.58
C ASP A 61 -47.62 31.30 42.13
N PRO A 62 -48.61 30.74 41.40
CA PRO A 62 -48.55 29.37 40.90
C PRO A 62 -47.44 29.11 39.87
N GLY A 63 -46.86 30.17 39.28
CA GLY A 63 -45.70 30.13 38.40
C GLY A 63 -44.36 30.20 39.15
N THR A 64 -44.38 30.17 40.49
CA THR A 64 -43.24 30.37 41.42
C THR A 64 -42.62 31.76 41.42
N MET A 65 -43.24 32.75 40.77
CA MET A 65 -42.77 34.13 40.81
C MET A 65 -42.97 34.71 42.21
N VAL A 66 -41.93 35.38 42.70
CA VAL A 66 -41.88 35.96 44.04
C VAL A 66 -42.10 37.47 43.95
N THR A 67 -43.00 37.99 44.79
CA THR A 67 -43.15 39.43 45.01
C THR A 67 -42.84 39.74 46.48
N ILE A 68 -41.99 40.75 46.71
CA ILE A 68 -41.82 41.34 48.04
C ILE A 68 -42.94 42.36 48.28
N ILE A 69 -43.51 42.33 49.47
CA ILE A 69 -44.43 43.35 50.00
C ILE A 69 -43.77 44.01 51.22
N ASP A 70 -44.41 45.03 51.81
CA ASP A 70 -43.93 45.65 53.07
C ASP A 70 -42.55 46.34 52.89
N THR A 71 -42.41 47.12 51.81
CA THR A 71 -41.15 47.74 51.35
C THR A 71 -40.87 49.13 51.92
N ASP A 72 -41.72 49.65 52.79
CA ASP A 72 -41.57 50.93 53.47
C ASP A 72 -40.46 50.92 54.54
N SER A 73 -40.17 49.73 55.07
CA SER A 73 -39.13 49.46 56.05
C SER A 73 -37.72 49.29 55.48
N PHE A 74 -37.53 49.33 54.15
CA PHE A 74 -36.23 49.12 53.52
C PHE A 74 -35.22 50.20 53.93
N GLN A 75 -33.94 49.82 54.08
CA GLN A 75 -32.88 50.79 54.21
C GLN A 75 -32.49 51.36 52.85
N VAL A 76 -32.54 52.69 52.74
CA VAL A 76 -32.33 53.46 51.52
C VAL A 76 -31.21 54.50 51.75
N PRO A 77 -30.06 54.40 51.05
CA PRO A 77 -29.08 55.48 51.05
C PRO A 77 -29.59 56.68 50.24
N ASP A 78 -29.32 57.89 50.73
CA ASP A 78 -29.55 59.13 50.01
C ASP A 78 -28.69 59.17 48.73
N PRO A 79 -29.25 59.44 47.53
CA PRO A 79 -28.47 59.59 46.30
C PRO A 79 -27.34 60.61 46.36
N ALA A 80 -27.43 61.62 47.23
CA ALA A 80 -26.37 62.61 47.46
C ALA A 80 -25.28 62.12 48.43
N GLY A 81 -25.42 60.94 49.03
CA GLY A 81 -24.48 60.36 50.01
C GLY A 81 -24.53 61.01 51.40
N THR A 82 -25.50 61.90 51.64
CA THR A 82 -25.60 62.73 52.85
C THR A 82 -26.29 62.06 54.04
N ALA A 83 -27.11 61.02 53.80
CA ALA A 83 -27.83 60.30 54.85
C ALA A 83 -28.12 58.85 54.44
N VAL A 84 -28.53 58.04 55.42
CA VAL A 84 -29.09 56.70 55.21
C VAL A 84 -30.41 56.63 55.96
N HIS A 85 -31.51 56.40 55.24
CA HIS A 85 -32.80 56.08 55.84
C HIS A 85 -32.74 54.62 56.29
N ARG A 86 -32.57 54.37 57.59
CA ARG A 86 -32.37 53.03 58.15
C ARG A 86 -33.66 52.24 58.27
N CYS A 87 -33.53 50.92 58.14
CA CYS A 87 -34.58 49.98 58.49
C CYS A 87 -34.69 49.88 60.03
N PRO A 88 -35.82 50.25 60.66
CA PRO A 88 -35.97 50.23 62.12
C PRO A 88 -36.49 48.90 62.67
N VAL A 89 -36.75 47.91 61.80
CA VAL A 89 -37.44 46.64 62.15
C VAL A 89 -36.59 45.40 61.85
N GLY A 90 -36.95 44.29 62.48
CA GLY A 90 -36.31 42.99 62.28
C GLY A 90 -37.09 41.92 63.04
N SER A 91 -37.08 40.69 62.54
CA SER A 91 -37.91 39.60 63.05
C SER A 91 -37.10 38.48 63.71
N GLU A 92 -37.65 37.89 64.78
CA GLU A 92 -37.07 36.74 65.49
C GLU A 92 -36.84 35.57 64.52
N GLY A 93 -35.67 34.95 64.57
CA GLY A 93 -35.26 33.87 63.67
C GLY A 93 -34.64 34.31 62.35
N PHE A 94 -34.97 35.51 61.86
CA PHE A 94 -34.46 36.06 60.60
C PHE A 94 -33.36 37.11 60.81
N THR A 95 -33.23 37.65 62.03
CA THR A 95 -32.20 38.64 62.40
C THR A 95 -30.83 37.95 62.56
N PRO A 96 -29.76 38.44 61.88
CA PRO A 96 -28.42 37.85 61.98
C PRO A 96 -27.78 38.11 63.37
N PRO A 97 -26.86 37.22 63.84
CA PRO A 97 -26.36 37.20 65.21
C PRO A 97 -25.73 38.53 65.68
N GLU A 98 -25.05 39.25 64.80
CA GLU A 98 -24.41 40.55 65.09
C GLU A 98 -25.40 41.70 65.33
N LEU A 99 -26.66 41.55 64.91
CA LEU A 99 -27.74 42.53 65.07
C LEU A 99 -28.71 42.23 66.22
N ILE A 100 -28.71 41.01 66.78
CA ILE A 100 -29.72 40.62 67.78
C ILE A 100 -29.49 41.33 69.12
N GLY A 101 -30.38 42.26 69.46
CA GLY A 101 -30.28 43.12 70.65
C GLY A 101 -29.59 44.47 70.39
N ARG A 102 -29.44 44.88 69.13
CA ARG A 102 -29.04 46.24 68.73
C ARG A 102 -30.28 47.12 68.52
N ASP A 103 -30.12 48.43 68.75
CA ASP A 103 -31.09 49.39 68.22
C ASP A 103 -30.87 49.55 66.72
N PHE A 104 -31.92 49.28 65.94
CA PHE A 104 -31.88 49.34 64.49
C PHE A 104 -31.90 50.76 63.93
N ALA A 105 -32.33 51.77 64.70
CA ALA A 105 -32.27 53.18 64.31
C ALA A 105 -30.83 53.73 64.26
N GLU A 106 -29.89 53.07 64.93
CA GLU A 106 -28.49 53.50 65.02
C GLU A 106 -27.53 52.72 64.09
N VAL A 107 -28.00 51.66 63.41
CA VAL A 107 -27.14 50.76 62.64
C VAL A 107 -27.35 50.90 61.13
N ASP A 108 -26.30 51.32 60.42
CA ASP A 108 -26.22 51.19 58.97
C ASP A 108 -26.04 49.71 58.58
N ARG A 109 -27.09 49.09 58.06
CA ARG A 109 -27.03 47.72 57.56
C ARG A 109 -26.32 47.65 56.21
N THR A 110 -25.77 46.48 55.87
CA THR A 110 -25.31 46.18 54.51
C THR A 110 -25.96 44.87 54.05
N GLU A 111 -25.83 44.55 52.75
CA GLU A 111 -26.38 43.31 52.17
C GLU A 111 -26.00 42.03 52.94
N VAL A 112 -24.87 42.01 53.68
CA VAL A 112 -24.44 40.84 54.47
C VAL A 112 -25.41 40.46 55.59
N HIS A 113 -26.25 41.40 56.05
CA HIS A 113 -27.30 41.14 57.03
C HIS A 113 -28.46 40.39 56.37
N ASP A 114 -28.95 40.86 55.21
CA ASP A 114 -29.98 40.18 54.43
C ASP A 114 -29.55 38.79 53.96
N ARG A 115 -28.25 38.56 53.67
CA ARG A 115 -27.73 37.24 53.29
C ARG A 115 -28.03 36.15 54.32
N PHE A 116 -28.17 36.50 55.61
CA PHE A 116 -28.58 35.55 56.65
C PHE A 116 -30.08 35.21 56.54
N GLY A 117 -30.95 36.22 56.50
CA GLY A 117 -32.40 36.03 56.31
C GLY A 117 -32.72 35.26 55.03
N LEU A 118 -31.99 35.52 53.94
CA LEU A 118 -32.07 34.75 52.71
C LEU A 118 -31.75 33.26 52.94
N ALA A 119 -30.65 32.94 53.60
CA ALA A 119 -30.30 31.54 53.91
C ALA A 119 -31.36 30.85 54.78
N VAL A 120 -31.97 31.57 55.72
CA VAL A 120 -33.10 31.08 56.53
C VAL A 120 -34.31 30.76 55.67
N ILE A 121 -34.69 31.66 54.75
CA ILE A 121 -35.82 31.45 53.82
C ILE A 121 -35.56 30.28 52.86
N VAL A 122 -34.34 30.16 52.32
CA VAL A 122 -33.98 29.02 51.45
C VAL A 122 -34.05 27.71 52.23
N HIS A 123 -33.57 27.66 53.49
CA HIS A 123 -33.70 26.46 54.33
C HIS A 123 -35.16 26.11 54.61
N LEU A 124 -35.98 27.10 54.97
CA LEU A 124 -37.42 26.92 55.19
C LEU A 124 -38.09 26.32 53.95
N LEU A 125 -37.83 26.88 52.77
CA LEU A 125 -38.37 26.41 51.50
C LEU A 125 -37.97 24.97 51.17
N LEU A 126 -36.69 24.62 51.32
CA LEU A 126 -36.20 23.31 50.91
C LEU A 126 -36.48 22.20 51.94
N THR A 127 -36.70 22.52 53.22
CA THR A 127 -36.90 21.51 54.29
C THR A 127 -38.31 21.48 54.88
N GLY A 128 -39.01 22.62 54.87
CA GLY A 128 -40.24 22.87 55.62
C GLY A 128 -40.01 23.33 57.08
N TYR A 129 -38.76 23.49 57.53
CA TYR A 129 -38.41 23.84 58.92
C TYR A 129 -37.38 24.97 59.02
N HIS A 130 -37.37 25.66 60.15
CA HIS A 130 -36.37 26.67 60.46
C HIS A 130 -34.99 26.03 60.64
N PRO A 131 -33.88 26.61 60.14
CA PRO A 131 -32.53 26.06 60.32
C PRO A 131 -32.04 26.02 61.78
N PHE A 132 -32.79 26.61 62.70
CA PHE A 132 -32.52 26.59 64.15
C PHE A 132 -33.59 25.82 64.94
N ASN A 133 -34.29 24.90 64.26
CA ASN A 133 -35.13 23.88 64.91
C ASN A 133 -34.38 22.55 64.96
N GLY A 134 -34.52 21.80 66.05
CA GLY A 134 -33.87 20.50 66.27
C GLY A 134 -34.10 19.99 67.68
N GLU A 135 -33.38 18.94 68.05
CA GLU A 135 -33.37 18.41 69.41
C GLU A 135 -32.25 19.06 70.23
N TRP A 136 -32.60 19.64 71.38
CA TRP A 136 -31.63 20.24 72.29
C TRP A 136 -30.98 19.16 73.17
N GLN A 137 -29.66 19.03 73.08
CA GLN A 137 -28.82 18.13 73.87
C GLN A 137 -27.90 18.90 74.84
N GLY A 138 -28.22 20.17 75.10
CA GLY A 138 -27.59 20.94 76.17
C GLY A 138 -28.31 20.75 77.52
N PRO A 139 -27.76 21.28 78.61
CA PRO A 139 -28.45 21.30 79.90
C PRO A 139 -29.66 22.26 79.86
N GLY A 140 -30.70 21.93 80.64
CA GLY A 140 -31.88 22.77 80.84
C GLY A 140 -32.84 22.80 79.64
N GLU A 141 -33.78 23.76 79.69
CA GLU A 141 -34.73 24.00 78.60
C GLU A 141 -34.03 24.50 77.32
N PRO A 142 -34.57 24.22 76.12
CA PRO A 142 -34.03 24.73 74.87
C PRO A 142 -34.01 26.28 74.86
N PRO A 143 -32.89 26.93 74.51
CA PRO A 143 -32.86 28.38 74.34
C PRO A 143 -33.85 28.86 73.27
N VAL A 144 -34.36 30.09 73.44
CA VAL A 144 -35.15 30.77 72.41
C VAL A 144 -34.35 30.91 71.10
N ARG A 145 -35.04 31.02 69.97
CA ARG A 145 -34.43 30.89 68.63
C ARG A 145 -33.32 31.90 68.39
N ASP A 146 -33.53 33.15 68.79
CA ASP A 146 -32.53 34.20 68.66
C ASP A 146 -31.28 33.96 69.52
N GLU A 147 -31.40 33.23 70.64
CA GLU A 147 -30.24 32.81 71.44
C GLU A 147 -29.50 31.63 70.80
N LEU A 148 -30.21 30.70 70.14
CA LEU A 148 -29.57 29.67 69.31
C LEU A 148 -28.80 30.29 68.14
N ILE A 149 -29.36 31.30 67.47
CA ILE A 149 -28.69 32.05 66.39
C ILE A 149 -27.46 32.79 66.94
N ARG A 150 -27.63 33.56 68.02
CA ARG A 150 -26.53 34.27 68.69
C ARG A 150 -25.36 33.33 69.03
N ARG A 151 -25.65 32.13 69.54
CA ARG A 151 -24.64 31.10 69.89
C ARG A 151 -24.14 30.25 68.72
N GLY A 152 -24.72 30.34 67.52
CA GLY A 152 -24.34 29.53 66.36
C GLY A 152 -24.80 28.07 66.43
N HIS A 153 -25.83 27.78 67.23
CA HIS A 153 -26.37 26.43 67.42
C HIS A 153 -27.41 26.06 66.36
N TRP A 154 -26.96 25.66 65.17
CA TRP A 154 -27.79 25.00 64.15
C TRP A 154 -27.52 23.48 64.11
N PRO A 155 -28.43 22.63 63.58
CA PRO A 155 -28.36 21.17 63.71
C PRO A 155 -27.09 20.49 63.19
N TYR A 156 -26.44 21.07 62.18
CA TYR A 156 -25.31 20.45 61.47
C TYR A 156 -23.95 21.09 61.81
N ALA A 157 -23.91 22.10 62.68
CA ALA A 157 -22.65 22.60 63.24
C ALA A 157 -22.01 21.54 64.15
N GLU A 158 -20.72 21.29 63.94
CA GLU A 158 -19.91 20.29 64.65
C GLU A 158 -20.04 20.42 66.18
N THR A 159 -19.85 21.63 66.69
CA THR A 159 -19.90 21.95 68.14
C THR A 159 -21.29 22.24 68.67
N SER A 160 -22.33 22.18 67.83
CA SER A 160 -23.70 22.55 68.21
C SER A 160 -24.31 21.58 69.22
N LYS A 161 -25.01 22.13 70.21
CA LYS A 161 -25.87 21.39 71.15
C LYS A 161 -27.30 21.21 70.66
N LEU A 162 -27.67 21.88 69.56
CA LEU A 162 -28.87 21.57 68.80
C LEU A 162 -28.49 20.50 67.76
N LYS A 163 -29.18 19.35 67.76
CA LYS A 163 -28.97 18.26 66.80
C LYS A 163 -30.19 18.08 65.88
N PRO A 164 -30.06 17.39 64.74
CA PRO A 164 -31.19 17.18 63.83
C PRO A 164 -32.24 16.28 64.51
N GLY A 165 -33.50 16.71 64.50
CA GLY A 165 -34.61 15.88 64.97
C GLY A 165 -35.12 14.90 63.89
N PRO A 166 -36.07 14.01 64.20
CA PRO A 166 -36.52 12.93 63.30
C PRO A 166 -37.14 13.41 61.99
N ALA A 167 -37.58 14.67 61.93
CA ALA A 167 -38.15 15.30 60.74
C ALA A 167 -37.12 16.06 59.87
N ALA A 168 -35.85 16.08 60.25
CA ALA A 168 -34.78 16.72 59.50
C ALA A 168 -34.41 15.90 58.25
N ILE A 169 -33.79 16.56 57.25
CA ILE A 169 -33.18 15.88 56.10
C ILE A 169 -31.67 15.98 56.22
N ALA A 170 -30.95 14.88 55.96
CA ALA A 170 -29.49 14.87 56.09
C ALA A 170 -28.84 15.87 55.10
N PRO A 171 -27.69 16.49 55.43
CA PRO A 171 -27.03 17.46 54.56
C PRO A 171 -26.71 16.91 53.17
N ASP A 172 -26.44 15.61 53.07
CA ASP A 172 -26.14 14.93 51.83
C ASP A 172 -27.35 14.71 50.90
N SER A 173 -28.56 14.99 51.38
CA SER A 173 -29.79 15.01 50.59
C SER A 173 -29.92 16.25 49.71
N PHE A 174 -29.13 17.30 49.97
CA PHE A 174 -29.06 18.50 49.12
C PHE A 174 -28.05 18.35 47.97
N HIS A 175 -28.18 19.18 46.94
CA HIS A 175 -27.10 19.37 45.96
C HIS A 175 -25.85 19.99 46.64
N PRO A 176 -24.60 19.59 46.29
CA PRO A 176 -23.41 20.03 47.03
C PRO A 176 -23.21 21.55 47.12
N ALA A 177 -23.61 22.30 46.09
CA ALA A 177 -23.54 23.77 46.13
C ALA A 177 -24.52 24.40 47.14
N ILE A 178 -25.64 23.74 47.44
CA ILE A 178 -26.62 24.18 48.45
C ILE A 178 -26.12 23.88 49.86
N GLU A 179 -25.54 22.68 50.04
CA GLU A 179 -24.88 22.27 51.28
C GLU A 179 -23.75 23.25 51.65
N ASP A 180 -22.87 23.59 50.70
CA ASP A 180 -21.83 24.59 50.91
C ASP A 180 -22.40 25.98 51.24
N CYS A 181 -23.48 26.40 50.56
CA CYS A 181 -24.12 27.68 50.85
C CYS A 181 -24.71 27.73 52.27
N PHE A 182 -25.34 26.65 52.77
CA PHE A 182 -25.81 26.60 54.17
C PHE A 182 -24.65 26.64 55.17
N ARG A 183 -23.61 25.83 54.97
CA ARG A 183 -22.39 25.81 55.81
C ARG A 183 -21.69 27.18 55.83
N ARG A 184 -21.61 27.84 54.67
CA ARG A 184 -21.08 29.22 54.56
C ARG A 184 -21.98 30.26 55.23
N ALA A 185 -23.30 30.07 55.24
CA ALA A 185 -24.23 30.99 55.87
C ALA A 185 -24.21 30.87 57.41
N PHE A 186 -24.24 29.64 57.94
CA PHE A 186 -24.48 29.36 59.35
C PHE A 186 -23.24 29.00 60.17
N ASP A 187 -22.14 28.52 59.56
CA ASP A 187 -20.86 28.33 60.28
C ASP A 187 -19.90 29.50 60.01
N ILE A 188 -19.40 29.60 58.77
CA ILE A 188 -18.39 30.62 58.40
C ILE A 188 -19.00 32.02 58.53
N GLY A 189 -20.24 32.16 58.09
CA GLY A 189 -21.04 33.38 58.12
C GLY A 189 -21.57 33.79 59.49
N HIS A 190 -21.56 32.90 60.48
CA HIS A 190 -21.86 33.24 61.87
C HIS A 190 -20.72 34.05 62.48
N VAL A 191 -19.47 33.58 62.32
CA VAL A 191 -18.27 34.27 62.82
C VAL A 191 -17.86 35.45 61.94
N LYS A 192 -18.04 35.35 60.61
CA LYS A 192 -17.61 36.37 59.63
C LYS A 192 -18.76 36.69 58.67
N PRO A 193 -19.59 37.72 58.92
CA PRO A 193 -20.79 38.03 58.10
C PRO A 193 -20.55 38.11 56.59
N ARG A 194 -19.38 38.63 56.15
CA ARG A 194 -19.00 38.69 54.72
C ARG A 194 -18.80 37.32 54.05
N GLY A 195 -18.61 36.24 54.82
CA GLY A 195 -18.46 34.87 54.34
C GLY A 195 -19.78 34.20 53.91
N ARG A 196 -20.93 34.75 54.36
CA ARG A 196 -22.27 34.31 53.93
C ARG A 196 -22.39 34.41 52.41
N PRO A 197 -23.01 33.43 51.72
CA PRO A 197 -23.21 33.50 50.28
C PRO A 197 -24.03 34.73 49.88
N THR A 198 -23.60 35.40 48.82
CA THR A 198 -24.38 36.45 48.15
C THR A 198 -25.68 35.87 47.59
N ALA A 199 -26.67 36.73 47.36
CA ALA A 199 -27.91 36.33 46.70
C ALA A 199 -27.66 35.76 45.28
N ARG A 200 -26.61 36.22 44.59
CA ARG A 200 -26.15 35.65 43.31
C ARG A 200 -25.61 34.23 43.44
N GLU A 201 -24.84 33.93 44.49
CA GLU A 201 -24.33 32.57 44.74
C GLU A 201 -25.48 31.61 45.05
N TRP A 202 -26.44 32.03 45.88
CA TRP A 202 -27.68 31.27 46.12
C TRP A 202 -28.45 31.00 44.82
N TYR A 203 -28.67 32.01 43.97
CA TYR A 203 -29.33 31.85 42.67
C TYR A 203 -28.64 30.79 41.80
N LEU A 204 -27.30 30.83 41.69
CA LEU A 204 -26.53 29.88 40.89
C LEU A 204 -26.58 28.46 41.46
N ALA A 205 -26.43 28.32 42.79
CA ALA A 205 -26.50 27.04 43.47
C ALA A 205 -27.89 26.40 43.36
N LEU A 206 -28.96 27.18 43.50
CA LEU A 206 -30.35 26.73 43.39
C LEU A 206 -30.74 26.36 41.97
N ARG A 207 -30.21 27.06 40.96
CA ARG A 207 -30.39 26.70 39.55
C ARG A 207 -29.76 25.34 39.25
N SER A 208 -28.47 25.16 39.59
CA SER A 208 -27.77 23.89 39.44
C SER A 208 -28.50 22.75 40.18
N ALA A 209 -28.96 23.01 41.41
CA ALA A 209 -29.69 22.03 42.20
C ALA A 209 -31.04 21.63 41.58
N ALA A 210 -31.79 22.57 41.00
CA ALA A 210 -33.06 22.32 40.32
C ALA A 210 -32.88 21.55 39.01
N ASP A 211 -31.82 21.83 38.26
CA ASP A 211 -31.45 21.12 37.04
C ASP A 211 -31.07 19.66 37.33
N ASP A 212 -30.34 19.41 38.42
CA ASP A 212 -29.89 18.09 38.92
C ASP A 212 -30.96 17.28 39.69
N LEU A 213 -32.21 17.74 39.76
CA LEU A 213 -33.29 16.99 40.41
C LEU A 213 -33.70 15.76 39.61
N VAL A 214 -33.74 14.62 40.28
CA VAL A 214 -34.15 13.32 39.75
C VAL A 214 -35.56 12.98 40.25
N PRO A 215 -36.48 12.54 39.36
CA PRO A 215 -37.82 12.13 39.75
C PRO A 215 -37.78 10.75 40.41
N CYS A 216 -38.58 10.56 41.45
CA CYS A 216 -38.70 9.26 42.10
C CYS A 216 -39.46 8.26 41.22
N ASP A 217 -39.04 7.01 41.32
CA ASP A 217 -39.67 5.88 40.63
C ASP A 217 -40.91 5.37 41.39
N ALA A 218 -40.99 5.56 42.71
CA ALA A 218 -42.08 5.09 43.58
C ALA A 218 -43.24 6.09 43.79
N ASN A 219 -42.96 7.40 43.86
CA ASN A 219 -43.97 8.45 44.01
C ASN A 219 -43.74 9.57 42.96
N PRO A 220 -44.68 9.83 42.02
CA PRO A 220 -44.50 10.83 40.96
C PRO A 220 -44.48 12.28 41.45
N SER A 221 -44.86 12.56 42.71
CA SER A 221 -44.75 13.90 43.32
C SER A 221 -43.40 14.15 44.00
N HIS A 222 -42.52 13.15 44.06
CA HIS A 222 -41.19 13.26 44.67
C HIS A 222 -40.12 13.56 43.61
N LEU A 223 -39.32 14.61 43.86
CA LEU A 223 -38.02 14.81 43.24
C LEU A 223 -36.95 14.88 44.33
N HIS A 224 -35.75 14.36 44.08
CA HIS A 224 -34.62 14.38 45.02
C HIS A 224 -33.31 14.75 44.29
N ALA A 225 -32.26 15.09 45.03
CA ALA A 225 -30.96 15.42 44.44
C ALA A 225 -30.37 14.18 43.75
N GLY A 226 -29.86 14.34 42.52
CA GLY A 226 -29.30 13.24 41.73
C GLY A 226 -28.06 12.56 42.33
N ARG A 227 -27.38 13.20 43.31
CA ARG A 227 -26.28 12.58 44.06
C ARG A 227 -26.72 11.45 45.00
N SER A 228 -28.00 11.44 45.40
CA SER A 228 -28.56 10.39 46.26
C SER A 228 -29.11 9.25 45.40
N SER A 229 -28.68 8.02 45.68
CA SER A 229 -29.22 6.81 45.03
C SER A 229 -30.65 6.47 45.48
N THR A 230 -31.08 7.00 46.64
CA THR A 230 -32.40 6.77 47.24
C THR A 230 -33.20 8.07 47.36
N CYS A 231 -34.53 7.99 47.18
CA CYS A 231 -35.38 9.16 47.37
C CYS A 231 -35.52 9.51 48.86
N VAL A 232 -34.95 10.65 49.27
CA VAL A 232 -35.03 11.18 50.65
C VAL A 232 -36.47 11.30 51.15
N TRP A 233 -37.42 11.66 50.29
CA TRP A 233 -38.83 11.81 50.67
C TRP A 233 -39.52 10.48 50.94
N CYS A 234 -39.21 9.42 50.19
CA CYS A 234 -39.70 8.08 50.50
C CYS A 234 -39.12 7.56 51.82
N ALA A 235 -37.80 7.70 52.03
CA ALA A 235 -37.13 7.27 53.26
C ALA A 235 -37.73 7.99 54.48
N ARG A 236 -37.83 9.32 54.42
CA ARG A 236 -38.40 10.15 55.48
C ARG A 236 -39.89 9.88 55.71
N ALA A 237 -40.68 9.62 54.67
CA ALA A 237 -42.09 9.26 54.82
C ALA A 237 -42.27 7.91 55.53
N ALA A 238 -41.37 6.94 55.30
CA ALA A 238 -41.36 5.66 55.99
C ALA A 238 -40.94 5.79 57.47
N GLU A 239 -39.98 6.67 57.78
CA GLU A 239 -39.49 6.92 59.15
C GLU A 239 -40.49 7.74 60.00
N VAL A 240 -41.03 8.82 59.44
CA VAL A 240 -41.88 9.79 60.18
C VAL A 240 -43.38 9.48 60.04
N GLY A 241 -43.77 8.60 59.12
CA GLY A 241 -45.17 8.27 58.81
C GLY A 241 -45.94 9.39 58.10
N ILE A 242 -45.27 10.45 57.64
CA ILE A 242 -45.88 11.61 56.98
C ILE A 242 -45.10 11.97 55.72
N ASP A 243 -45.75 11.87 54.56
CA ASP A 243 -45.22 12.38 53.30
C ASP A 243 -45.51 13.90 53.16
N VAL A 244 -44.47 14.69 52.92
CA VAL A 244 -44.55 16.15 52.71
C VAL A 244 -44.78 16.54 51.24
N PHE A 245 -44.73 15.56 50.33
CA PHE A 245 -45.05 15.64 48.90
C PHE A 245 -45.91 14.42 48.46
N PRO A 246 -47.08 14.18 49.09
CA PRO A 246 -47.89 13.01 48.81
C PRO A 246 -48.38 13.01 47.36
N ALA A 247 -48.41 11.83 46.74
CA ALA A 247 -49.05 11.64 45.45
C ALA A 247 -50.52 12.08 45.51
N GLN A 248 -50.98 12.84 44.52
CA GLN A 248 -52.38 13.26 44.43
C GLN A 248 -53.20 12.24 43.62
N PRO A 249 -54.14 11.49 44.23
CA PRO A 249 -54.90 10.46 43.52
C PRO A 249 -55.72 11.04 42.37
N GLY A 250 -55.57 10.48 41.17
CA GLY A 250 -56.28 10.94 39.97
C GLY A 250 -55.81 12.28 39.38
N ALA A 251 -54.78 12.92 39.95
CA ALA A 251 -54.16 14.08 39.33
C ALA A 251 -53.28 13.66 38.13
N ALA A 252 -53.27 14.48 37.08
CA ALA A 252 -52.33 14.32 35.98
C ALA A 252 -50.89 14.49 36.48
N GLU A 253 -49.95 13.73 35.91
CA GLU A 253 -48.53 13.88 36.22
C GLU A 253 -48.03 15.25 35.77
N GLN A 254 -47.20 15.90 36.60
CA GLN A 254 -46.84 17.29 36.37
C GLN A 254 -45.83 17.42 35.22
N PRO A 255 -45.95 18.45 34.36
CA PRO A 255 -45.07 18.60 33.19
C PRO A 255 -43.58 18.51 33.51
N ILE A 256 -43.12 19.11 34.61
CA ILE A 256 -41.71 19.06 35.01
C ILE A 256 -41.23 17.65 35.41
N VAL A 257 -42.11 16.83 36.00
CA VAL A 257 -41.77 15.44 36.36
C VAL A 257 -41.64 14.60 35.10
N LEU A 258 -42.56 14.76 34.14
CA LEU A 258 -42.50 14.11 32.83
C LEU A 258 -41.22 14.50 32.07
N VAL A 259 -40.84 15.78 32.10
CA VAL A 259 -39.57 16.28 31.52
C VAL A 259 -38.38 15.60 32.16
N LYS A 260 -38.28 15.61 33.49
CA LYS A 260 -37.15 15.01 34.20
C LYS A 260 -37.10 13.49 34.03
N ARG A 261 -38.25 12.81 33.87
CA ARG A 261 -38.32 11.37 33.51
C ARG A 261 -37.81 11.13 32.09
N PHE A 262 -38.22 11.96 31.13
CA PHE A 262 -37.76 11.91 29.74
C PHE A 262 -36.26 12.20 29.61
N GLU A 263 -35.74 13.26 30.25
CA GLU A 263 -34.31 13.60 30.29
C GLU A 263 -33.47 12.46 30.91
N ARG A 264 -33.95 11.85 32.01
CA ARG A 264 -33.32 10.68 32.65
C ARG A 264 -33.35 9.43 31.78
N ALA A 265 -34.41 9.22 30.99
CA ALA A 265 -34.47 8.14 30.01
C ALA A 265 -33.47 8.34 28.87
N LEU A 266 -33.34 9.57 28.36
CA LEU A 266 -32.34 9.94 27.36
C LEU A 266 -30.90 9.76 27.87
N SER A 267 -30.57 10.28 29.06
CA SER A 267 -29.20 10.22 29.59
C SER A 267 -28.74 8.80 29.94
N ARG A 268 -29.66 7.93 30.36
CA ARG A 268 -29.42 6.49 30.53
C ARG A 268 -29.35 5.71 29.21
N GLY A 269 -29.72 6.34 28.09
CA GLY A 269 -29.85 5.66 26.78
C GLY A 269 -30.96 4.61 26.76
N ALA A 270 -32.03 4.81 27.54
CA ALA A 270 -33.23 3.99 27.51
C ALA A 270 -34.16 4.47 26.38
N GLU A 271 -33.71 4.33 25.12
CA GLU A 271 -34.28 5.09 24.00
C GLU A 271 -35.76 4.75 23.75
N ARG A 272 -36.13 3.47 23.88
CA ARG A 272 -37.53 3.02 23.78
C ARG A 272 -38.42 3.65 24.85
N HIS A 273 -37.94 3.79 26.09
CA HIS A 273 -38.69 4.41 27.18
C HIS A 273 -38.83 5.93 26.99
N ALA A 274 -37.79 6.60 26.49
CA ALA A 274 -37.87 8.02 26.15
C ALA A 274 -38.90 8.30 25.04
N LEU A 275 -38.95 7.46 24.00
CA LEU A 275 -39.96 7.56 22.95
C LEU A 275 -41.39 7.25 23.44
N ASP A 276 -41.54 6.25 24.30
CA ASP A 276 -42.81 5.88 24.90
C ASP A 276 -43.39 7.01 25.78
N LEU A 277 -42.55 7.64 26.63
CA LEU A 277 -42.94 8.86 27.36
C LEU A 277 -43.37 9.99 26.41
N TRP A 278 -42.58 10.26 25.37
CA TRP A 278 -42.90 11.32 24.40
C TRP A 278 -44.19 11.06 23.59
N ALA A 279 -44.50 9.79 23.31
CA ALA A 279 -45.71 9.40 22.59
C ALA A 279 -46.96 9.42 23.48
N ARG A 280 -46.84 9.01 24.74
CA ARG A 280 -47.97 9.01 25.70
C ARG A 280 -48.30 10.41 26.24
N HIS A 281 -47.33 11.32 26.24
CA HIS A 281 -47.45 12.68 26.78
C HIS A 281 -47.19 13.74 25.68
N PRO A 282 -48.14 13.95 24.75
CA PRO A 282 -47.98 14.93 23.66
C PRO A 282 -47.78 16.37 24.14
N GLU A 283 -48.12 16.69 25.39
CA GLU A 283 -47.77 17.92 26.07
C GLU A 283 -46.25 18.16 26.10
N LEU A 284 -45.41 17.12 26.20
CA LEU A 284 -43.95 17.25 26.18
C LEU A 284 -43.43 17.92 24.90
N ALA A 285 -44.12 17.74 23.77
CA ALA A 285 -43.73 18.37 22.51
C ALA A 285 -44.11 19.86 22.42
N GLN A 286 -45.01 20.34 23.29
CA GLN A 286 -45.54 21.71 23.27
C GLN A 286 -44.80 22.65 24.24
N LEU A 287 -44.01 22.10 25.16
CA LEU A 287 -43.37 22.87 26.22
C LEU A 287 -42.05 23.50 25.73
N PRO A 288 -41.76 24.78 26.03
CA PRO A 288 -40.59 25.48 25.50
C PRO A 288 -39.25 24.82 25.84
N TYR A 289 -39.12 24.25 27.04
CA TYR A 289 -37.89 23.61 27.51
C TYR A 289 -37.58 22.30 26.76
N THR A 290 -38.58 21.49 26.41
CA THR A 290 -38.38 20.23 25.67
C THR A 290 -38.42 20.40 24.15
N ALA A 291 -38.83 21.56 23.64
CA ALA A 291 -38.88 21.85 22.20
C ALA A 291 -37.54 21.57 21.48
N HIS A 292 -36.40 21.80 22.15
CA HIS A 292 -35.07 21.54 21.58
C HIS A 292 -34.81 20.02 21.35
N HIS A 293 -35.39 19.13 22.15
CA HIS A 293 -35.30 17.68 21.97
C HIS A 293 -36.13 17.14 20.80
N ALA A 294 -37.04 17.92 20.19
CA ALA A 294 -37.88 17.42 19.10
C ALA A 294 -37.08 16.90 17.89
N LYS A 295 -35.88 17.44 17.64
CA LYS A 295 -34.94 16.89 16.63
C LYS A 295 -34.36 15.53 17.06
N GLN A 296 -33.95 15.42 18.33
CA GLN A 296 -33.40 14.19 18.93
C GLN A 296 -34.45 13.06 18.93
N VAL A 297 -35.70 13.36 19.28
CA VAL A 297 -36.81 12.38 19.22
C VAL A 297 -37.05 11.90 17.80
N LYS A 298 -37.10 12.79 16.80
CA LYS A 298 -37.22 12.41 15.39
C LYS A 298 -36.05 11.55 14.90
N ARG A 299 -34.84 11.78 15.40
CA ARG A 299 -33.65 10.93 15.18
C ARG A 299 -33.86 9.53 15.80
N LEU A 300 -34.18 9.46 17.08
CA LEU A 300 -34.42 8.19 17.80
C LEU A 300 -35.53 7.33 17.15
N VAL A 301 -36.64 7.93 16.73
CA VAL A 301 -37.73 7.21 16.02
C VAL A 301 -37.20 6.55 14.74
N ARG A 302 -36.40 7.27 13.94
CA ARG A 302 -35.82 6.74 12.69
C ARG A 302 -34.81 5.62 12.96
N MET A 303 -33.94 5.81 13.95
CA MET A 303 -32.93 4.86 14.39
C MET A 303 -33.60 3.55 14.87
N LEU A 304 -34.51 3.62 15.84
CA LEU A 304 -35.20 2.42 16.35
C LEU A 304 -36.09 1.76 15.30
N SER A 305 -36.75 2.52 14.42
CA SER A 305 -37.52 1.93 13.31
C SER A 305 -36.63 1.15 12.33
N ALA A 306 -35.37 1.57 12.14
CA ALA A 306 -34.41 0.85 11.32
C ALA A 306 -33.81 -0.35 12.06
N TYR A 307 -33.57 -0.22 13.36
CA TYR A 307 -33.15 -1.30 14.25
C TYR A 307 -34.16 -2.45 14.24
N ASP A 308 -35.44 -2.14 14.41
CA ASP A 308 -36.53 -3.13 14.41
C ASP A 308 -36.66 -3.82 13.03
N ARG A 309 -36.45 -3.10 11.92
CA ARG A 309 -36.37 -3.70 10.57
C ARG A 309 -35.15 -4.61 10.41
N PHE A 310 -33.98 -4.19 10.91
CA PHE A 310 -32.77 -5.00 10.87
C PHE A 310 -32.95 -6.29 11.67
N LEU A 311 -33.47 -6.21 12.90
CA LEU A 311 -33.81 -7.37 13.73
C LEU A 311 -34.82 -8.32 13.05
N ALA A 312 -35.87 -7.77 12.43
CA ALA A 312 -36.87 -8.57 11.73
C ALA A 312 -36.28 -9.36 10.55
N VAL A 313 -35.35 -8.76 9.78
CA VAL A 313 -34.63 -9.48 8.71
C VAL A 313 -33.62 -10.47 9.30
N LEU A 314 -32.86 -10.09 10.33
CA LEU A 314 -31.84 -10.93 10.95
C LEU A 314 -32.44 -12.22 11.53
N ARG A 315 -33.64 -12.13 12.14
CA ARG A 315 -34.37 -13.28 12.67
C ARG A 315 -34.99 -14.16 11.58
N ARG A 316 -35.31 -13.60 10.41
CA ARG A 316 -35.99 -14.31 9.30
C ARG A 316 -35.03 -14.94 8.29
N ASP A 317 -34.00 -14.19 7.91
CA ASP A 317 -32.98 -14.58 6.92
C ASP A 317 -31.62 -14.04 7.38
N PRO A 318 -30.97 -14.70 8.36
CA PRO A 318 -29.62 -14.36 8.81
C PRO A 318 -28.56 -14.60 7.72
N THR A 319 -28.94 -15.08 6.53
CA THR A 319 -28.03 -15.38 5.43
C THR A 319 -27.90 -14.26 4.39
N ASN A 320 -28.51 -13.09 4.64
CA ASN A 320 -28.66 -12.02 3.66
C ASN A 320 -27.82 -10.77 3.99
N ASP A 321 -26.48 -10.89 4.00
CA ASP A 321 -25.58 -9.80 4.38
C ASP A 321 -25.78 -8.55 3.53
N ASP A 322 -26.01 -8.68 2.22
CA ASP A 322 -26.28 -7.55 1.34
C ASP A 322 -27.52 -6.74 1.78
N LEU A 323 -28.57 -7.38 2.33
CA LEU A 323 -29.76 -6.69 2.84
C LEU A 323 -29.54 -6.20 4.28
N LEU A 324 -29.00 -7.04 5.14
CA LEU A 324 -28.73 -6.74 6.55
C LEU A 324 -27.77 -5.55 6.69
N TRP A 325 -26.69 -5.54 5.91
CA TRP A 325 -25.71 -4.45 5.91
C TRP A 325 -26.30 -3.14 5.38
N ARG A 326 -27.10 -3.18 4.30
CA ARG A 326 -27.82 -1.99 3.80
C ARG A 326 -28.83 -1.44 4.82
N LEU A 327 -29.53 -2.30 5.55
CA LEU A 327 -30.42 -1.87 6.64
C LEU A 327 -29.64 -1.26 7.80
N TRP A 328 -28.48 -1.84 8.13
CA TRP A 328 -27.61 -1.36 9.19
C TRP A 328 -26.97 0.00 8.88
N GLN A 329 -26.50 0.19 7.64
CA GLN A 329 -25.92 1.45 7.15
C GLN A 329 -26.95 2.54 6.83
N GLY A 330 -28.26 2.26 6.89
CA GLY A 330 -29.30 3.21 6.50
C GLY A 330 -29.35 4.47 7.37
N PRO A 331 -29.47 4.35 8.70
CA PRO A 331 -29.27 5.45 9.64
C PRO A 331 -27.78 5.57 10.00
N PRO A 332 -27.20 6.79 10.00
CA PRO A 332 -25.79 6.99 10.35
C PRO A 332 -25.48 6.64 11.81
N ASP A 333 -26.51 6.58 12.66
CA ASP A 333 -26.44 6.47 14.11
C ASP A 333 -26.82 5.08 14.65
N LEU A 334 -27.12 4.10 13.80
CA LEU A 334 -27.61 2.80 14.27
C LEU A 334 -26.58 2.05 15.14
N ALA A 335 -25.28 2.27 14.91
CA ALA A 335 -24.19 1.72 15.71
C ALA A 335 -24.10 2.35 17.12
N GLU A 336 -24.67 3.54 17.33
CA GLU A 336 -24.73 4.23 18.63
C GLU A 336 -25.91 3.75 19.49
N CYS A 337 -26.84 2.96 18.93
CA CYS A 337 -28.02 2.50 19.63
C CYS A 337 -27.65 1.54 20.78
N ARG A 338 -27.97 1.92 22.03
CA ARG A 338 -27.72 1.08 23.21
C ARG A 338 -28.50 -0.23 23.16
N SER A 339 -29.71 -0.22 22.59
CA SER A 339 -30.47 -1.45 22.35
C SER A 339 -29.66 -2.44 21.51
N ALA A 340 -28.95 -1.97 20.47
CA ALA A 340 -28.09 -2.83 19.65
C ALA A 340 -26.82 -3.34 20.36
N GLN A 341 -26.31 -2.58 21.33
CA GLN A 341 -25.14 -2.93 22.14
C GLN A 341 -25.47 -3.86 23.32
N SER A 342 -26.75 -4.04 23.66
CA SER A 342 -27.18 -4.79 24.85
C SER A 342 -28.15 -5.94 24.57
N GLU A 343 -28.94 -5.90 23.50
CA GLU A 343 -29.78 -7.02 23.07
C GLU A 343 -28.87 -8.16 22.53
N LEU A 344 -29.07 -9.37 23.07
CA LEU A 344 -28.32 -10.57 22.71
C LEU A 344 -29.12 -11.45 21.75
N ILE A 345 -28.44 -12.03 20.76
CA ILE A 345 -28.95 -13.11 19.91
C ILE A 345 -27.98 -14.28 20.03
N GLY A 346 -28.38 -15.31 20.78
CA GLY A 346 -27.43 -16.29 21.31
C GLY A 346 -26.53 -15.62 22.35
N GLU A 347 -25.21 -15.80 22.21
CA GLU A 347 -24.21 -15.26 23.14
C GLU A 347 -23.60 -13.91 22.70
N ARG A 348 -24.10 -13.32 21.60
CA ARG A 348 -23.50 -12.13 20.96
C ARG A 348 -24.46 -10.97 20.90
N THR A 349 -23.93 -9.74 20.99
CA THR A 349 -24.75 -8.54 20.81
C THR A 349 -25.17 -8.37 19.35
N VAL A 350 -26.27 -7.67 19.12
CA VAL A 350 -26.73 -7.35 17.76
C VAL A 350 -25.69 -6.49 17.01
N ALA A 351 -24.95 -5.63 17.72
CA ALA A 351 -23.83 -4.87 17.17
C ALA A 351 -22.65 -5.77 16.73
N ASP A 352 -22.28 -6.80 17.49
CA ASP A 352 -21.21 -7.75 17.10
C ASP A 352 -21.58 -8.54 15.85
N ILE A 353 -22.86 -8.92 15.74
CA ILE A 353 -23.39 -9.62 14.57
C ILE A 353 -23.36 -8.70 13.35
N ALA A 354 -23.81 -7.45 13.49
CA ALA A 354 -23.76 -6.45 12.42
C ALA A 354 -22.33 -6.11 11.98
N SER A 355 -21.37 -6.07 12.90
CA SER A 355 -19.95 -5.86 12.60
C SER A 355 -19.36 -6.99 11.74
N GLU A 356 -19.69 -8.25 12.04
CA GLU A 356 -19.29 -9.40 11.20
C GLU A 356 -19.97 -9.40 9.83
N ILE A 357 -21.27 -9.08 9.77
CA ILE A 357 -22.02 -8.86 8.52
C ILE A 357 -21.30 -7.79 7.67
N GLY A 358 -20.87 -6.68 8.29
CA GLY A 358 -20.11 -5.63 7.63
C GLY A 358 -18.76 -6.07 7.09
N ARG A 359 -17.99 -6.85 7.87
CA ARG A 359 -16.72 -7.44 7.41
C ARG A 359 -16.92 -8.36 6.20
N ARG A 360 -17.93 -9.23 6.22
CA ARG A 360 -18.27 -10.09 5.08
C ARG A 360 -18.72 -9.31 3.85
N ALA A 361 -19.60 -8.32 4.01
CA ALA A 361 -20.05 -7.46 2.92
C ALA A 361 -18.89 -6.66 2.29
N ALA A 362 -17.96 -6.16 3.11
CA ALA A 362 -16.75 -5.50 2.64
C ALA A 362 -15.82 -6.45 1.88
N ALA A 363 -15.56 -7.66 2.41
CA ALA A 363 -14.73 -8.67 1.76
C ALA A 363 -15.29 -9.11 0.39
N VAL A 364 -16.61 -9.36 0.30
CA VAL A 364 -17.29 -9.67 -0.97
C VAL A 364 -17.20 -8.49 -1.95
N THR A 365 -17.30 -7.25 -1.47
CA THR A 365 -17.17 -6.05 -2.31
C THR A 365 -15.75 -5.89 -2.85
N ALA A 366 -14.75 -6.04 -1.99
CA ALA A 366 -13.33 -6.01 -2.37
C ALA A 366 -13.00 -7.12 -3.37
N LEU A 367 -13.51 -8.34 -3.18
CA LEU A 367 -13.29 -9.46 -4.10
C LEU A 367 -13.95 -9.20 -5.46
N ARG A 368 -15.20 -8.71 -5.48
CA ARG A 368 -15.89 -8.27 -6.71
C ARG A 368 -15.16 -7.13 -7.43
N GLU A 369 -14.45 -6.27 -6.70
CA GLU A 369 -13.66 -5.20 -7.30
C GLU A 369 -12.31 -5.73 -7.82
N SER A 370 -11.63 -6.59 -7.08
CA SER A 370 -10.39 -7.25 -7.54
C SER A 370 -10.62 -8.07 -8.80
N VAL A 371 -11.73 -8.82 -8.88
CA VAL A 371 -12.15 -9.54 -10.09
C VAL A 371 -12.46 -8.61 -11.26
N ARG A 372 -12.94 -7.39 -11.02
CA ARG A 372 -13.18 -6.38 -12.07
C ARG A 372 -11.92 -5.62 -12.49
N ARG A 373 -10.91 -5.53 -11.62
CA ARG A 373 -9.60 -4.90 -11.90
C ARG A 373 -8.63 -5.87 -12.57
N SER A 374 -8.73 -7.16 -12.27
CA SER A 374 -8.08 -8.23 -13.05
C SER A 374 -8.53 -8.09 -14.50
N GLY A 375 -7.57 -7.84 -15.39
CA GLY A 375 -7.85 -7.43 -16.76
C GLY A 375 -8.58 -8.49 -17.59
N ASN A 376 -9.05 -8.05 -18.75
CA ASN A 376 -9.37 -8.95 -19.86
C ASN A 376 -8.61 -8.44 -21.10
N PRO A 377 -7.46 -9.03 -21.46
CA PRO A 377 -6.84 -10.24 -20.92
C PRO A 377 -6.35 -10.17 -19.45
N PRO A 378 -6.33 -11.30 -18.72
CA PRO A 378 -5.86 -11.41 -17.33
C PRO A 378 -4.32 -11.33 -17.19
N ASP A 379 -3.86 -10.78 -16.08
CA ASP A 379 -2.44 -10.61 -15.72
C ASP A 379 -2.09 -11.19 -14.34
N ALA A 380 -0.81 -11.46 -14.07
CA ALA A 380 -0.36 -12.05 -12.81
C ALA A 380 -0.57 -11.10 -11.62
N ALA A 381 -0.50 -9.79 -11.83
CA ALA A 381 -0.80 -8.81 -10.80
C ALA A 381 -2.27 -8.85 -10.36
N GLY A 382 -3.21 -8.89 -11.31
CA GLY A 382 -4.64 -8.95 -11.05
C GLY A 382 -5.09 -10.30 -10.48
N GLU A 383 -4.57 -11.42 -10.99
CA GLU A 383 -4.87 -12.74 -10.41
C GLU A 383 -4.35 -12.84 -8.96
N ARG A 384 -3.11 -12.40 -8.68
CA ARG A 384 -2.58 -12.36 -7.30
C ARG A 384 -3.38 -11.42 -6.39
N ALA A 385 -3.91 -10.32 -6.91
CA ALA A 385 -4.78 -9.43 -6.15
C ALA A 385 -6.13 -10.10 -5.77
N ILE A 386 -6.71 -10.92 -6.66
CA ILE A 386 -7.89 -11.74 -6.34
C ILE A 386 -7.58 -12.70 -5.19
N LEU A 387 -6.45 -13.43 -5.28
CA LEU A 387 -6.02 -14.37 -4.24
C LEU A 387 -5.74 -13.66 -2.91
N ALA A 388 -5.06 -12.51 -2.93
CA ALA A 388 -4.75 -11.76 -1.71
C ALA A 388 -6.00 -11.30 -0.93
N VAL A 389 -7.10 -10.99 -1.62
CA VAL A 389 -8.37 -10.62 -0.95
C VAL A 389 -9.07 -11.85 -0.35
N HIS A 390 -9.02 -13.00 -1.01
CA HIS A 390 -9.62 -14.24 -0.52
C HIS A 390 -8.81 -14.87 0.63
N ASP A 391 -7.49 -15.00 0.43
CA ASP A 391 -6.59 -15.73 1.33
C ASP A 391 -6.28 -14.96 2.63
N ALA A 392 -6.65 -13.67 2.71
CA ALA A 392 -6.55 -12.87 3.93
C ALA A 392 -7.51 -13.33 5.05
N ASP A 393 -8.70 -13.81 4.71
CA ASP A 393 -9.65 -14.43 5.66
C ASP A 393 -10.63 -15.37 4.93
N PRO A 394 -10.24 -16.63 4.67
CA PRO A 394 -11.08 -17.60 3.96
C PRO A 394 -12.40 -17.94 4.67
N GLU A 395 -12.47 -17.79 6.00
CA GLU A 395 -13.67 -18.14 6.78
C GLU A 395 -14.87 -17.24 6.44
N LEU A 396 -14.62 -15.97 6.08
CA LEU A 396 -15.66 -15.02 5.65
C LEU A 396 -16.45 -15.51 4.43
N PHE A 397 -15.86 -16.37 3.60
CA PHE A 397 -16.45 -16.89 2.37
C PHE A 397 -17.09 -18.28 2.52
N LYS A 398 -16.63 -19.11 3.47
CA LYS A 398 -17.12 -20.49 3.67
C LYS A 398 -18.62 -20.59 3.99
N ALA A 399 -19.15 -19.64 4.75
CA ALA A 399 -20.49 -19.76 5.33
C ALA A 399 -21.66 -19.74 4.32
N ARG A 400 -21.48 -19.24 3.09
CA ARG A 400 -22.61 -18.94 2.15
C ARG A 400 -22.33 -19.22 0.68
N LEU A 401 -21.80 -20.40 0.40
CA LEU A 401 -21.42 -20.91 -0.93
C LEU A 401 -22.42 -20.55 -2.06
N VAL A 402 -23.72 -20.77 -1.89
CA VAL A 402 -24.71 -20.71 -3.00
C VAL A 402 -24.74 -19.36 -3.73
N ARG A 403 -24.64 -18.21 -3.04
CA ARG A 403 -24.68 -16.88 -3.70
C ARG A 403 -23.31 -16.39 -4.19
N LEU A 404 -22.22 -17.08 -3.82
CA LEU A 404 -20.84 -16.69 -4.14
C LEU A 404 -20.12 -17.69 -5.07
N GLN A 405 -20.77 -18.77 -5.49
CA GLN A 405 -20.23 -19.82 -6.36
C GLN A 405 -19.44 -19.30 -7.57
N SER A 406 -19.96 -18.30 -8.30
CA SER A 406 -19.27 -17.73 -9.47
C SER A 406 -18.03 -16.91 -9.11
N LEU A 407 -18.02 -16.26 -7.94
CA LEU A 407 -16.84 -15.54 -7.42
C LEU A 407 -15.77 -16.52 -6.91
N LEU A 408 -16.18 -17.59 -6.23
CA LEU A 408 -15.25 -18.61 -5.74
C LEU A 408 -14.62 -19.40 -6.90
N ALA A 409 -15.41 -19.81 -7.89
CA ALA A 409 -14.86 -20.41 -9.12
C ALA A 409 -13.86 -19.49 -9.84
N ARG A 410 -14.04 -18.16 -9.76
CA ARG A 410 -13.09 -17.18 -10.29
C ARG A 410 -11.81 -17.07 -9.45
N VAL A 411 -11.87 -17.28 -8.13
CA VAL A 411 -10.71 -17.39 -7.24
C VAL A 411 -9.93 -18.67 -7.55
N ASP A 412 -10.61 -19.81 -7.73
CA ASP A 412 -9.97 -21.08 -8.08
C ASP A 412 -9.24 -20.99 -9.44
N LEU A 413 -9.87 -20.36 -10.43
CA LEU A 413 -9.23 -20.07 -11.73
C LEU A 413 -8.02 -19.12 -11.59
N ALA A 414 -8.10 -18.13 -10.70
CA ALA A 414 -6.97 -17.24 -10.41
C ALA A 414 -5.78 -18.03 -9.83
N ARG A 415 -6.06 -18.95 -8.91
CA ARG A 415 -5.06 -19.79 -8.25
C ARG A 415 -4.34 -20.68 -9.26
N GLN A 416 -5.12 -21.41 -10.06
CA GLN A 416 -4.60 -22.26 -11.14
C GLN A 416 -3.72 -21.46 -12.10
N ARG A 417 -4.15 -20.26 -12.55
CA ARG A 417 -3.35 -19.41 -13.44
C ARG A 417 -2.05 -18.93 -12.82
N VAL A 418 -2.04 -18.49 -11.55
CA VAL A 418 -0.82 -18.03 -10.88
C VAL A 418 0.17 -19.18 -10.68
N GLU A 419 -0.29 -20.34 -10.22
CA GLU A 419 0.54 -21.54 -10.06
C GLU A 419 1.14 -21.98 -11.41
N ARG A 420 0.31 -21.99 -12.47
CA ARG A 420 0.73 -22.36 -13.83
C ARG A 420 1.73 -21.36 -14.41
N TRP A 421 1.50 -20.07 -14.21
CA TRP A 421 2.38 -18.99 -14.65
C TRP A 421 3.73 -19.03 -13.93
N ASP A 422 3.75 -19.25 -12.61
CA ASP A 422 4.99 -19.32 -11.85
C ASP A 422 5.84 -20.54 -12.26
N ALA A 423 5.21 -21.69 -12.52
CA ALA A 423 5.86 -22.86 -13.11
C ALA A 423 6.41 -22.58 -14.51
N LEU A 424 5.62 -21.95 -15.39
CA LEU A 424 6.02 -21.59 -16.74
C LEU A 424 7.19 -20.59 -16.74
N LYS A 425 7.15 -19.59 -15.86
CA LYS A 425 8.22 -18.59 -15.71
C LYS A 425 9.50 -19.24 -15.24
N LEU A 426 9.45 -20.12 -14.24
CA LEU A 426 10.64 -20.87 -13.78
C LEU A 426 11.24 -21.73 -14.92
N ALA A 427 10.39 -22.39 -15.71
CA ALA A 427 10.85 -23.18 -16.86
C ALA A 427 11.45 -22.31 -17.98
N LEU A 428 10.86 -21.14 -18.25
CA LEU A 428 11.40 -20.13 -19.17
C LEU A 428 12.75 -19.57 -18.69
N ASP A 429 12.90 -19.27 -17.41
CA ASP A 429 14.15 -18.75 -16.85
C ASP A 429 15.25 -19.84 -16.83
N ALA A 430 14.88 -21.12 -16.70
CA ALA A 430 15.78 -22.27 -16.79
C ALA A 430 16.12 -22.70 -18.24
N GLY A 431 15.37 -22.27 -19.25
CA GLY A 431 15.52 -22.75 -20.64
C GLY A 431 15.14 -24.24 -20.81
N ASP A 432 14.25 -24.75 -19.97
CA ASP A 432 13.83 -26.15 -19.95
C ASP A 432 12.59 -26.34 -20.84
N ASP A 433 12.81 -26.59 -22.14
CA ASP A 433 11.72 -26.66 -23.13
C ASP A 433 10.66 -27.73 -22.79
N HIS A 434 11.05 -28.85 -22.14
CA HIS A 434 10.12 -29.88 -21.67
C HIS A 434 9.27 -29.37 -20.49
N ALA A 435 9.87 -28.68 -19.52
CA ALA A 435 9.11 -28.04 -18.45
C ALA A 435 8.24 -26.87 -18.95
N ILE A 436 8.67 -26.13 -19.98
CA ILE A 436 7.86 -25.10 -20.64
C ILE A 436 6.61 -25.74 -21.27
N ALA A 437 6.76 -26.82 -22.02
CA ALA A 437 5.62 -27.56 -22.60
C ALA A 437 4.68 -28.10 -21.52
N ALA A 438 5.23 -28.72 -20.47
CA ALA A 438 4.48 -29.24 -19.34
C ALA A 438 3.73 -28.15 -18.54
N ALA A 439 4.28 -26.93 -18.46
CA ALA A 439 3.67 -25.78 -17.80
C ALA A 439 2.68 -25.00 -18.69
N TRP A 440 2.86 -25.02 -20.02
CA TRP A 440 1.90 -24.43 -20.96
C TRP A 440 0.60 -25.24 -21.00
N GLY A 441 0.70 -26.57 -21.19
CA GLY A 441 -0.44 -27.47 -21.19
C GLY A 441 -1.37 -27.38 -22.41
N ALA A 442 -2.42 -28.21 -22.39
CA ALA A 442 -3.45 -28.28 -23.43
C ALA A 442 -4.82 -27.70 -22.98
N ASP A 443 -4.94 -27.30 -21.71
CA ASP A 443 -6.15 -26.70 -21.12
C ASP A 443 -6.36 -25.23 -21.54
N GLY A 444 -5.31 -24.57 -22.06
CA GLY A 444 -5.35 -23.19 -22.52
C GLY A 444 -5.42 -22.15 -21.41
N LEU A 445 -5.16 -22.50 -20.15
CA LEU A 445 -5.30 -21.61 -18.98
C LEU A 445 -4.51 -20.29 -19.13
N LEU A 446 -3.37 -20.33 -19.83
CA LEU A 446 -2.44 -19.21 -20.05
C LEU A 446 -2.49 -18.62 -21.48
N ASN A 447 -3.38 -19.09 -22.36
CA ASN A 447 -3.42 -18.67 -23.78
C ASN A 447 -3.57 -17.15 -23.95
N ASP A 448 -4.46 -16.57 -23.14
CA ASP A 448 -4.80 -15.15 -23.11
C ASP A 448 -4.12 -14.41 -21.94
N PHE A 449 -3.11 -14.99 -21.29
CA PHE A 449 -2.46 -14.39 -20.13
C PHE A 449 -1.41 -13.36 -20.55
N VAL A 450 -1.49 -12.14 -20.02
CA VAL A 450 -0.72 -10.97 -20.50
C VAL A 450 0.78 -11.23 -20.51
N GLU A 451 1.34 -11.69 -19.39
CA GLU A 451 2.78 -11.94 -19.29
C GLU A 451 3.22 -13.13 -20.16
N ALA A 452 2.37 -14.15 -20.33
CA ALA A 452 2.66 -15.31 -21.16
C ALA A 452 2.68 -14.95 -22.65
N ALA A 453 1.83 -14.01 -23.10
CA ALA A 453 1.85 -13.50 -24.46
C ALA A 453 3.21 -12.88 -24.84
N SER A 454 3.92 -12.24 -23.89
CA SER A 454 5.26 -11.69 -24.11
C SER A 454 6.35 -12.76 -24.37
N HIS A 455 6.07 -14.01 -24.00
CA HIS A 455 6.96 -15.15 -24.22
C HIS A 455 6.47 -16.12 -25.29
N ARG A 456 5.38 -15.81 -26.01
CA ARG A 456 4.74 -16.72 -26.99
C ARG A 456 5.73 -17.34 -27.98
N THR A 457 6.62 -16.54 -28.59
CA THR A 457 7.65 -17.06 -29.52
C THR A 457 8.65 -18.02 -28.88
N ARG A 458 8.94 -17.89 -27.57
CA ARG A 458 9.80 -18.83 -26.85
C ARG A 458 9.06 -20.15 -26.60
N ILE A 459 7.79 -20.05 -26.21
CA ILE A 459 6.91 -21.20 -25.96
C ILE A 459 6.69 -21.99 -27.27
N GLU A 460 6.36 -21.30 -28.36
CA GLU A 460 6.14 -21.90 -29.69
C GLU A 460 7.38 -22.64 -30.24
N ARG A 461 8.59 -22.24 -29.83
CA ARG A 461 9.85 -22.98 -30.12
C ARG A 461 10.10 -24.14 -29.16
N ALA A 462 9.75 -23.98 -27.89
CA ALA A 462 9.92 -25.03 -26.89
C ALA A 462 9.02 -26.25 -27.15
N LEU A 463 7.77 -26.04 -27.61
CA LEU A 463 6.80 -27.12 -27.86
C LEU A 463 7.27 -28.20 -28.86
N PRO A 464 7.77 -27.89 -30.08
CA PRO A 464 8.27 -28.91 -31.01
C PRO A 464 9.54 -29.59 -30.48
N ARG A 465 10.47 -28.84 -29.87
CA ARG A 465 11.68 -29.39 -29.25
C ARG A 465 11.36 -30.37 -28.10
N ALA A 466 10.42 -30.04 -27.22
CA ALA A 466 9.97 -30.93 -26.16
C ALA A 466 9.42 -32.25 -26.75
N LYS A 467 8.56 -32.15 -27.77
CA LYS A 467 8.00 -33.31 -28.47
C LYS A 467 9.07 -34.16 -29.18
N ALA A 468 10.11 -33.53 -29.74
CA ALA A 468 11.24 -34.24 -30.33
C ALA A 468 12.12 -34.92 -29.28
N LEU A 469 12.33 -34.29 -28.11
CA LEU A 469 12.99 -34.92 -26.97
C LEU A 469 12.20 -36.14 -26.47
N ASP A 470 10.87 -36.03 -26.33
CA ASP A 470 10.01 -37.15 -25.92
C ASP A 470 10.09 -38.31 -26.91
N ALA A 471 10.08 -38.02 -28.22
CA ALA A 471 10.23 -39.03 -29.26
C ALA A 471 11.61 -39.70 -29.22
N PHE A 472 12.68 -38.93 -29.03
CA PHE A 472 14.05 -39.44 -28.87
C PHE A 472 14.19 -40.33 -27.64
N LEU A 473 13.69 -39.88 -26.48
CA LEU A 473 13.72 -40.64 -25.22
C LEU A 473 12.91 -41.93 -25.34
N ALA A 474 11.71 -41.87 -25.93
CA ALA A 474 10.85 -43.04 -26.13
C ALA A 474 11.41 -44.05 -27.15
N HIS A 475 12.26 -43.61 -28.09
CA HIS A 475 13.01 -44.51 -28.98
C HIS A 475 14.23 -45.11 -28.28
N TRP A 476 15.01 -44.29 -27.57
CA TRP A 476 16.17 -44.75 -26.80
C TRP A 476 15.79 -45.86 -25.80
N GLN A 477 14.65 -45.74 -25.11
CA GLN A 477 14.17 -46.77 -24.18
C GLN A 477 13.81 -48.12 -24.85
N LYS A 478 13.56 -48.13 -26.16
CA LYS A 478 13.21 -49.34 -26.93
C LYS A 478 14.40 -49.93 -27.67
N ALA A 479 15.24 -49.06 -28.23
CA ALA A 479 16.37 -49.41 -29.08
C ALA A 479 17.55 -48.43 -28.83
N PRO A 480 18.26 -48.53 -27.69
CA PRO A 480 19.30 -47.57 -27.32
C PRO A 480 20.56 -47.63 -28.20
N GLU A 481 20.67 -48.65 -29.04
CA GLU A 481 21.78 -48.93 -29.96
C GLU A 481 21.47 -48.55 -31.43
N ASP A 482 20.25 -48.12 -31.71
CA ASP A 482 19.80 -47.70 -33.05
C ASP A 482 20.24 -46.26 -33.34
N ASP A 483 21.53 -46.10 -33.63
CA ASP A 483 22.15 -44.80 -33.89
C ASP A 483 21.54 -44.08 -35.09
N ASP A 484 20.99 -44.80 -36.09
CA ASP A 484 20.34 -44.22 -37.26
C ASP A 484 19.03 -43.51 -36.87
N ALA A 485 18.10 -44.21 -36.22
CA ALA A 485 16.83 -43.60 -35.84
C ALA A 485 17.00 -42.56 -34.71
N LEU A 486 17.95 -42.76 -33.79
CA LEU A 486 18.28 -41.77 -32.76
C LEU A 486 18.82 -40.47 -33.39
N TRP A 487 19.69 -40.57 -34.40
CA TRP A 487 20.20 -39.40 -35.12
C TRP A 487 19.14 -38.76 -36.01
N GLU A 488 18.29 -39.55 -36.68
CA GLU A 488 17.19 -39.03 -37.50
C GLU A 488 16.17 -38.25 -36.65
N LEU A 489 15.73 -38.82 -35.52
CA LEU A 489 14.81 -38.16 -34.59
C LEU A 489 15.38 -36.86 -34.04
N TRP A 490 16.68 -36.84 -33.72
CA TRP A 490 17.37 -35.64 -33.26
C TRP A 490 17.50 -34.57 -34.35
N SER A 491 17.84 -34.98 -35.57
CA SER A 491 18.11 -34.08 -36.71
C SER A 491 16.86 -33.37 -37.25
N ARG A 492 15.66 -33.85 -36.90
CA ARG A 492 14.38 -33.20 -37.26
C ARG A 492 14.19 -31.84 -36.56
N GLU A 493 14.79 -31.63 -35.39
CA GLU A 493 14.81 -30.35 -34.68
C GLU A 493 16.28 -29.94 -34.42
N PRO A 494 16.97 -29.29 -35.38
CA PRO A 494 18.42 -29.04 -35.33
C PRO A 494 18.89 -28.23 -34.10
N ASP A 495 17.98 -27.48 -33.48
CA ASP A 495 18.20 -26.63 -32.32
C ASP A 495 17.68 -27.25 -31.00
N LEU A 496 17.24 -28.52 -31.02
CA LEU A 496 16.88 -29.30 -29.82
C LEU A 496 18.00 -29.30 -28.76
N GLY A 497 19.25 -29.28 -29.23
CA GLY A 497 20.43 -29.14 -28.38
C GLY A 497 20.56 -27.80 -27.65
N GLU A 498 19.69 -26.82 -27.87
CA GLU A 498 19.64 -25.60 -27.05
C GLU A 498 18.85 -25.79 -25.74
N SER A 499 17.96 -26.79 -25.66
CA SER A 499 17.15 -27.06 -24.47
C SER A 499 17.99 -27.50 -23.28
N ALA A 500 17.73 -26.94 -22.09
CA ALA A 500 18.37 -27.38 -20.85
C ALA A 500 18.00 -28.83 -20.50
N ALA A 501 16.80 -29.30 -20.87
CA ALA A 501 16.38 -30.68 -20.67
C ALA A 501 17.21 -31.67 -21.50
N ALA A 502 17.58 -31.28 -22.73
CA ALA A 502 18.45 -32.05 -23.61
C ALA A 502 19.91 -32.14 -23.09
N ARG A 503 20.36 -31.16 -22.29
CA ARG A 503 21.75 -31.04 -21.82
C ARG A 503 22.03 -31.56 -20.41
N ARG A 504 21.01 -31.97 -19.66
CA ARG A 504 21.16 -32.52 -18.30
C ARG A 504 21.07 -34.05 -18.26
N PRO A 505 21.62 -34.70 -17.23
CA PRO A 505 21.37 -36.12 -16.94
C PRO A 505 19.87 -36.42 -16.91
N CYS A 506 19.43 -37.41 -17.69
CA CYS A 506 18.04 -37.82 -17.75
C CYS A 506 17.85 -39.18 -17.09
N ALA A 507 16.93 -39.27 -16.12
CA ALA A 507 16.61 -40.55 -15.46
C ALA A 507 16.03 -41.59 -16.43
N ALA A 508 15.36 -41.14 -17.50
CA ALA A 508 14.88 -41.99 -18.58
C ALA A 508 16.01 -42.61 -19.44
N MET A 509 17.27 -42.20 -19.23
CA MET A 509 18.48 -42.68 -19.90
C MET A 509 19.57 -43.12 -18.92
N ASP A 510 19.21 -43.64 -17.74
CA ASP A 510 20.15 -44.05 -16.67
C ASP A 510 21.17 -42.97 -16.27
N GLY A 511 20.78 -41.70 -16.34
CA GLY A 511 21.64 -40.56 -16.04
C GLY A 511 22.50 -40.07 -17.21
N GLN A 512 22.40 -40.67 -18.39
CA GLN A 512 23.03 -40.12 -19.60
C GLN A 512 22.40 -38.79 -20.02
N ILE A 513 23.16 -37.99 -20.78
CA ILE A 513 22.73 -36.69 -21.32
C ILE A 513 22.22 -36.90 -22.76
N PRO A 514 20.96 -36.56 -23.07
CA PRO A 514 20.39 -36.76 -24.42
C PRO A 514 21.25 -36.14 -25.54
N PHE A 515 21.71 -34.91 -25.35
CA PHE A 515 22.55 -34.20 -26.31
C PHE A 515 23.87 -34.92 -26.62
N GLU A 516 24.57 -35.45 -25.61
CA GLU A 516 25.83 -36.17 -25.85
C GLU A 516 25.59 -37.56 -26.45
N ARG A 517 24.48 -38.24 -26.10
CA ARG A 517 24.09 -39.51 -26.75
C ARG A 517 23.72 -39.32 -28.22
N ALA A 518 23.00 -38.25 -28.56
CA ALA A 518 22.66 -37.90 -29.93
C ALA A 518 23.89 -37.45 -30.74
N ARG A 519 24.77 -36.65 -30.13
CA ARG A 519 26.04 -36.25 -30.73
C ARG A 519 26.99 -37.44 -30.94
N LEU A 520 26.92 -38.46 -30.09
CA LEU A 520 27.59 -39.74 -30.33
C LEU A 520 26.96 -40.47 -31.53
N ALA A 521 25.62 -40.62 -31.57
CA ALA A 521 24.90 -41.23 -32.69
C ALA A 521 25.28 -40.57 -34.04
N GLY A 522 25.23 -39.24 -34.12
CA GLY A 522 25.60 -38.50 -35.33
C GLY A 522 27.04 -38.74 -35.78
N ARG A 523 28.02 -38.77 -34.87
CA ARG A 523 29.42 -39.13 -35.23
C ARG A 523 29.50 -40.54 -35.79
N ARG A 524 28.84 -41.50 -35.12
CA ARG A 524 28.83 -42.91 -35.53
C ARG A 524 28.23 -43.12 -36.92
N VAL A 525 27.14 -42.40 -37.23
CA VAL A 525 26.52 -42.35 -38.56
C VAL A 525 27.45 -41.69 -39.58
N ASP A 526 28.04 -40.53 -39.27
CA ASP A 526 29.00 -39.83 -40.15
C ASP A 526 30.22 -40.68 -40.51
N ASP A 527 30.86 -41.32 -39.52
CA ASP A 527 32.06 -42.14 -39.72
C ASP A 527 31.73 -43.38 -40.57
N ARG A 528 30.56 -44.00 -40.36
CA ARG A 528 30.04 -45.08 -41.23
C ARG A 528 29.79 -44.60 -42.67
N LEU A 529 29.20 -43.41 -42.84
CA LEU A 529 28.95 -42.83 -44.16
C LEU A 529 30.25 -42.45 -44.88
N ARG A 530 31.27 -41.98 -44.15
CA ARG A 530 32.63 -41.74 -44.70
C ARG A 530 33.31 -43.02 -45.14
N LEU A 531 33.24 -44.08 -44.33
CA LEU A 531 33.76 -45.40 -44.69
C LEU A 531 33.10 -45.94 -45.96
N ARG A 532 31.76 -45.84 -46.05
CA ARG A 532 31.00 -46.16 -47.26
C ARG A 532 31.49 -45.34 -48.46
N ALA A 533 31.59 -44.01 -48.32
CA ALA A 533 32.02 -43.12 -49.40
C ALA A 533 33.44 -43.44 -49.90
N ALA A 534 34.38 -43.71 -48.98
CA ALA A 534 35.74 -44.12 -49.32
C ALA A 534 35.77 -45.48 -50.05
N ALA A 535 34.99 -46.46 -49.58
CA ALA A 535 34.92 -47.80 -50.18
C ALA A 535 34.18 -47.86 -51.52
N THR A 536 33.38 -46.85 -51.86
CA THR A 536 32.64 -46.76 -53.14
C THR A 536 33.24 -45.80 -54.17
N ARG A 537 34.27 -45.02 -53.79
CA ARG A 537 34.95 -44.11 -54.71
C ARG A 537 35.85 -44.91 -55.65
N LEU A 538 35.84 -44.57 -56.95
CA LEU A 538 36.71 -45.19 -57.95
C LEU A 538 37.70 -44.16 -58.54
N PRO A 539 38.99 -44.51 -58.69
CA PRO A 539 39.66 -45.66 -58.05
C PRO A 539 39.62 -45.56 -56.52
N VAL A 540 39.63 -46.71 -55.83
CA VAL A 540 39.54 -46.78 -54.36
C VAL A 540 40.86 -46.33 -53.75
N ASP A 541 40.86 -45.42 -52.79
CA ASP A 541 42.07 -45.04 -52.04
C ASP A 541 42.20 -45.92 -50.79
N PRO A 542 43.20 -46.83 -50.70
CA PRO A 542 43.40 -47.69 -49.55
C PRO A 542 43.63 -46.90 -48.25
N ARG A 543 44.39 -45.80 -48.30
CA ARG A 543 44.72 -44.97 -47.12
C ARG A 543 43.47 -44.24 -46.62
N ALA A 544 42.62 -43.75 -47.54
CA ALA A 544 41.34 -43.14 -47.17
C ALA A 544 40.35 -44.16 -46.56
N VAL A 545 40.29 -45.38 -47.08
CA VAL A 545 39.45 -46.44 -46.49
C VAL A 545 39.98 -46.85 -45.10
N ALA A 546 41.30 -46.99 -44.94
CA ALA A 546 41.91 -47.31 -43.64
C ALA A 546 41.65 -46.21 -42.59
N ALA A 547 41.88 -44.94 -42.92
CA ALA A 547 41.61 -43.83 -42.02
C ALA A 547 40.11 -43.71 -41.65
N ALA A 548 39.21 -43.97 -42.60
CA ALA A 548 37.77 -43.98 -42.32
C ALA A 548 37.34 -45.20 -41.49
N TRP A 549 37.99 -46.35 -41.67
CA TRP A 549 37.78 -47.55 -40.86
C TRP A 549 38.25 -47.35 -39.41
N GLU A 550 39.45 -46.79 -39.21
CA GLU A 550 39.96 -46.44 -37.88
C GLU A 550 39.03 -45.45 -37.15
N ALA A 551 38.51 -44.44 -37.86
CA ALA A 551 37.51 -43.52 -37.31
C ALA A 551 36.19 -44.24 -36.92
N ALA A 552 35.77 -45.26 -37.67
CA ALA A 552 34.56 -46.04 -37.42
C ALA A 552 34.76 -47.23 -36.45
N ALA A 553 35.99 -47.56 -36.06
CA ALA A 553 36.34 -48.79 -35.33
C ALA A 553 35.91 -48.83 -33.84
N TRP A 554 35.25 -47.77 -33.33
CA TRP A 554 34.74 -47.68 -31.96
C TRP A 554 33.71 -48.76 -31.57
N ASP A 555 33.10 -49.44 -32.56
CA ASP A 555 32.34 -50.69 -32.42
C ASP A 555 32.46 -51.51 -33.71
N ALA A 556 33.69 -51.93 -34.01
CA ALA A 556 34.03 -52.62 -35.26
C ALA A 556 33.10 -53.81 -35.62
N PRO A 557 32.68 -54.69 -34.68
CA PRO A 557 31.76 -55.79 -35.00
C PRO A 557 30.39 -55.29 -35.48
N ARG A 558 29.80 -54.29 -34.82
CA ARG A 558 28.51 -53.73 -35.26
C ARG A 558 28.62 -52.93 -36.55
N CYS A 559 29.75 -52.25 -36.76
CA CYS A 559 30.01 -51.54 -38.01
C CYS A 559 30.07 -52.52 -39.19
N GLN A 560 30.73 -53.67 -39.03
CA GLN A 560 30.77 -54.75 -40.03
C GLN A 560 29.38 -55.34 -40.35
N ASP A 561 28.58 -55.61 -39.33
CA ASP A 561 27.26 -56.23 -39.50
C ASP A 561 26.17 -55.26 -39.99
N HIS A 562 26.43 -53.95 -40.00
CA HIS A 562 25.48 -52.95 -40.50
C HIS A 562 25.20 -53.15 -41.99
N GLY A 563 23.92 -53.16 -42.39
CA GLY A 563 23.49 -53.60 -43.73
C GLY A 563 24.17 -52.87 -44.90
N GLU A 564 24.51 -51.58 -44.75
CA GLU A 564 25.22 -50.84 -45.80
C GLU A 564 26.70 -51.28 -45.92
N ILE A 565 27.39 -51.44 -44.78
CA ILE A 565 28.82 -51.78 -44.74
C ILE A 565 29.04 -53.27 -45.03
N LYS A 566 28.16 -54.14 -44.55
CA LYS A 566 28.22 -55.60 -44.74
C LYS A 566 28.33 -56.01 -46.21
N SER A 567 27.66 -55.28 -47.11
CA SER A 567 27.74 -55.50 -48.56
C SER A 567 29.08 -55.02 -49.18
N LEU A 568 29.69 -54.00 -48.59
CA LEU A 568 30.97 -53.43 -49.00
C LEU A 568 32.18 -54.07 -48.30
N TRP A 569 31.95 -54.91 -47.29
CA TRP A 569 33.00 -55.50 -46.45
C TRP A 569 34.13 -56.17 -47.25
N PRO A 570 33.87 -56.98 -48.31
CA PRO A 570 34.96 -57.57 -49.10
C PRO A 570 35.85 -56.53 -49.79
N THR A 571 35.31 -55.36 -50.14
CA THR A 571 36.07 -54.25 -50.73
C THR A 571 36.85 -53.48 -49.66
N ILE A 572 36.24 -53.26 -48.48
CA ILE A 572 36.89 -52.63 -47.33
C ILE A 572 38.05 -53.50 -46.84
N GLU A 573 37.83 -54.79 -46.62
CA GLU A 573 38.84 -55.76 -46.17
C GLU A 573 40.06 -55.80 -47.10
N ARG A 574 39.84 -55.92 -48.42
CA ARG A 574 40.93 -55.84 -49.40
C ARG A 574 41.63 -54.48 -49.38
N ALA A 575 40.90 -53.38 -49.24
CA ALA A 575 41.49 -52.04 -49.14
C ALA A 575 42.30 -51.84 -47.85
N LEU A 576 41.93 -52.47 -46.72
CA LEU A 576 42.71 -52.46 -45.48
C LEU A 576 44.02 -53.24 -45.63
N VAL A 577 43.98 -54.42 -46.25
CA VAL A 577 45.18 -55.21 -46.57
C VAL A 577 46.07 -54.44 -47.56
N ALA A 578 45.48 -53.83 -48.58
CA ALA A 578 46.20 -52.98 -49.53
C ALA A 578 46.82 -51.76 -48.84
N ALA A 579 46.15 -51.12 -47.87
CA ALA A 579 46.69 -49.98 -47.14
C ALA A 579 47.91 -50.34 -46.28
N ALA A 580 47.91 -51.52 -45.64
CA ALA A 580 49.06 -52.04 -44.93
C ALA A 580 50.23 -52.31 -45.90
N ARG A 581 49.96 -53.03 -47.00
CA ARG A 581 50.95 -53.29 -48.05
C ARG A 581 51.49 -52.01 -48.70
N LEU A 582 50.66 -50.97 -48.86
CA LEU A 582 51.05 -49.66 -49.39
C LEU A 582 51.97 -48.89 -48.43
N THR A 583 51.89 -49.16 -47.14
CA THR A 583 52.83 -48.62 -46.13
C THR A 583 54.16 -49.36 -46.18
N ASP A 584 54.14 -50.69 -46.29
CA ASP A 584 55.37 -51.50 -46.46
C ASP A 584 56.07 -51.18 -47.79
N LEU A 585 55.31 -51.03 -48.87
CA LEU A 585 55.80 -50.67 -50.20
C LEU A 585 56.36 -49.24 -50.24
N GLN A 586 55.72 -48.29 -49.55
CA GLN A 586 56.26 -46.93 -49.37
C GLN A 586 57.64 -46.98 -48.68
N ALA A 587 57.79 -47.76 -47.62
CA ALA A 587 59.07 -47.92 -46.93
C ALA A 587 60.15 -48.57 -47.83
N LEU A 588 59.77 -49.51 -48.70
CA LEU A 588 60.67 -50.08 -49.73
C LEU A 588 61.06 -49.04 -50.78
N VAL A 589 60.11 -48.27 -51.31
CA VAL A 589 60.37 -47.18 -52.28
C VAL A 589 61.28 -46.10 -51.69
N ASP A 590 61.10 -45.77 -50.41
CA ASP A 590 61.96 -44.82 -49.70
C ASP A 590 63.33 -45.40 -49.30
N SER A 591 63.50 -46.72 -49.31
CA SER A 591 64.81 -47.38 -49.19
C SER A 591 65.66 -47.34 -50.47
N HIS A 592 65.04 -47.06 -51.63
CA HIS A 592 65.68 -47.00 -52.96
C HIS A 592 66.31 -48.32 -53.45
N ASP A 593 65.93 -49.49 -52.90
CA ASP A 593 66.36 -50.80 -53.40
C ASP A 593 65.48 -51.26 -54.59
N ALA A 594 65.92 -50.96 -55.81
CA ALA A 594 65.20 -51.29 -57.04
C ALA A 594 64.90 -52.80 -57.20
N ALA A 595 65.77 -53.69 -56.70
CA ALA A 595 65.58 -55.13 -56.81
C ALA A 595 64.52 -55.63 -55.81
N ALA A 596 64.53 -55.14 -54.58
CA ALA A 596 63.49 -55.44 -53.59
C ALA A 596 62.12 -54.85 -53.99
N ILE A 597 62.11 -53.64 -54.56
CA ILE A 597 60.91 -52.99 -55.10
C ILE A 597 60.31 -53.83 -56.24
N ALA A 598 61.11 -54.20 -57.25
CA ALA A 598 60.64 -54.99 -58.39
C ALA A 598 60.17 -56.41 -57.99
N ALA A 599 60.76 -57.02 -56.96
CA ALA A 599 60.33 -58.33 -56.44
C ALA A 599 59.04 -58.27 -55.61
N ALA A 600 58.72 -57.11 -55.01
CA ALA A 600 57.52 -56.90 -54.20
C ALA A 600 56.33 -56.32 -54.98
N TRP A 601 56.55 -55.84 -56.21
CA TRP A 601 55.52 -55.18 -57.03
C TRP A 601 54.73 -56.15 -57.91
N ASN A 602 53.43 -55.88 -58.08
CA ASN A 602 52.52 -56.63 -58.94
C ASN A 602 51.39 -55.73 -59.46
N ASP A 603 51.43 -55.35 -60.74
CA ASP A 603 50.43 -54.43 -61.34
C ASP A 603 48.98 -54.91 -61.16
N ALA A 604 48.74 -56.23 -61.25
CA ALA A 604 47.41 -56.82 -61.12
C ALA A 604 46.85 -56.77 -59.68
N GLU A 605 47.69 -56.49 -58.68
CA GLU A 605 47.25 -56.30 -57.29
C GLU A 605 46.70 -54.89 -57.04
N TRP A 606 47.17 -53.91 -57.80
CA TRP A 606 46.84 -52.49 -57.64
C TRP A 606 45.79 -51.97 -58.64
N GLU A 607 45.30 -52.83 -59.54
CA GLU A 607 44.26 -52.48 -60.51
C GLU A 607 42.97 -52.02 -59.81
N GLY A 608 42.53 -50.79 -60.09
CA GLY A 608 41.36 -50.16 -59.46
C GLY A 608 41.64 -49.42 -58.15
N TYR A 609 42.88 -49.44 -57.63
CA TYR A 609 43.30 -48.65 -56.47
C TYR A 609 43.98 -47.33 -56.88
N ALA A 610 43.82 -46.31 -56.04
CA ALA A 610 44.48 -45.01 -56.17
C ALA A 610 45.83 -45.04 -55.45
N LEU A 611 46.90 -44.68 -56.16
CA LEU A 611 48.27 -44.59 -55.64
C LEU A 611 48.68 -43.11 -55.50
N PRO A 612 49.59 -42.76 -54.57
CA PRO A 612 50.22 -41.44 -54.54
C PRO A 612 50.93 -41.10 -55.87
N ASP A 613 50.79 -39.86 -56.33
CA ASP A 613 51.26 -39.40 -57.65
C ASP A 613 52.78 -39.53 -57.85
N ASP A 614 53.57 -39.48 -56.77
CA ASP A 614 55.02 -39.66 -56.78
C ASP A 614 55.43 -41.13 -56.78
N MET A 615 54.77 -41.96 -55.98
CA MET A 615 55.12 -43.37 -55.80
C MET A 615 54.89 -44.20 -57.05
N ALA A 616 53.77 -43.98 -57.77
CA ALA A 616 53.52 -44.65 -59.05
C ALA A 616 54.58 -44.32 -60.13
N SER A 617 55.22 -43.16 -60.03
CA SER A 617 56.32 -42.76 -60.91
C SER A 617 57.64 -43.43 -60.50
N ARG A 618 58.01 -43.34 -59.21
CA ARG A 618 59.24 -43.96 -58.65
C ARG A 618 59.26 -45.49 -58.81
N LEU A 619 58.11 -46.15 -58.71
CA LEU A 619 57.96 -47.59 -58.95
C LEU A 619 58.26 -47.97 -60.41
N ARG A 620 57.77 -47.18 -61.38
CA ARG A 620 58.06 -47.42 -62.81
C ARG A 620 59.53 -47.20 -63.15
N GLU A 621 60.17 -46.21 -62.53
CA GLU A 621 61.62 -45.97 -62.67
C GLU A 621 62.42 -47.17 -62.13
N ALA A 622 62.12 -47.65 -60.91
CA ALA A 622 62.77 -48.81 -60.31
C ALA A 622 62.58 -50.11 -61.13
N ILE A 623 61.41 -50.33 -61.72
CA ILE A 623 61.14 -51.49 -62.58
C ILE A 623 61.87 -51.36 -63.92
N ALA A 624 62.00 -50.14 -64.47
CA ALA A 624 62.74 -49.88 -65.70
C ALA A 624 64.25 -50.10 -65.55
N GLU A 625 64.84 -49.81 -64.38
CA GLU A 625 66.26 -50.10 -64.11
C GLU A 625 66.61 -51.60 -64.15
N VAL A 626 65.65 -52.48 -63.81
CA VAL A 626 65.91 -53.93 -63.62
C VAL A 626 65.78 -54.74 -64.92
N GLY A 627 65.22 -54.18 -66.00
CA GLY A 627 64.91 -54.97 -67.20
C GLY A 627 65.01 -54.24 -68.55
N TRP A 628 66.21 -54.12 -69.13
CA TRP A 628 66.34 -53.85 -70.57
C TRP A 628 67.62 -54.38 -71.25
N HIS A 629 67.47 -55.46 -72.01
CA HIS A 629 68.34 -55.95 -73.10
C HIS A 629 67.41 -56.62 -74.14
N GLY A 630 67.50 -56.44 -75.47
CA GLY A 630 68.32 -55.49 -76.25
C GLY A 630 68.72 -56.06 -77.62
N ALA A 631 67.93 -55.83 -78.68
CA ALA A 631 68.26 -56.26 -80.05
C ALA A 631 67.71 -55.31 -81.15
N ASP A 632 68.57 -55.05 -82.13
CA ASP A 632 68.40 -54.44 -83.46
C ASP A 632 68.11 -52.94 -83.67
N ILE A 633 68.80 -52.40 -84.67
CA ILE A 633 69.00 -50.97 -84.99
C ILE A 633 68.73 -50.75 -86.48
N ALA A 634 67.85 -49.79 -86.79
CA ALA A 634 67.72 -49.03 -88.06
C ALA A 634 67.34 -49.81 -89.36
N PRO A 635 66.84 -49.12 -90.43
CA PRO A 635 66.63 -47.68 -90.57
C PRO A 635 65.20 -47.25 -90.96
N LEU A 636 64.69 -46.19 -90.32
CA LEU A 636 63.62 -45.36 -90.88
C LEU A 636 63.72 -43.91 -90.35
N LEU A 637 64.81 -43.23 -90.74
CA LEU A 637 64.87 -41.75 -90.66
C LEU A 637 64.03 -41.15 -91.78
N ALA A 638 62.71 -41.08 -91.56
CA ALA A 638 61.79 -40.26 -92.36
C ALA A 638 60.56 -39.87 -91.55
N ALA A 639 60.35 -38.56 -91.38
CA ALA A 639 59.17 -37.89 -90.83
C ALA A 639 58.75 -38.22 -89.37
N ASP A 640 59.26 -37.37 -88.45
CA ASP A 640 58.42 -36.47 -87.65
C ASP A 640 57.08 -37.00 -87.10
N ARG A 641 57.08 -37.33 -85.79
CA ARG A 641 56.20 -36.68 -84.80
C ARG A 641 56.54 -37.04 -83.35
N ASP A 642 57.22 -36.11 -82.69
CA ASP A 642 57.13 -35.81 -81.26
C ASP A 642 57.29 -36.96 -80.24
N GLY A 643 58.49 -37.55 -80.22
CA GLY A 643 59.11 -38.00 -78.98
C GLY A 643 60.10 -36.93 -78.50
N ALA A 644 59.87 -36.36 -77.30
CA ALA A 644 60.69 -35.30 -76.70
C ALA A 644 62.18 -35.72 -76.50
N PRO A 645 63.11 -34.79 -76.25
CA PRO A 645 63.39 -34.48 -74.83
C PRO A 645 63.98 -33.07 -74.51
N VAL A 646 64.23 -32.88 -73.20
CA VAL A 646 65.13 -31.91 -72.54
C VAL A 646 64.62 -30.47 -72.34
N ALA A 647 64.76 -30.02 -71.10
CA ALA A 647 64.68 -28.62 -70.72
C ALA A 647 65.98 -27.90 -71.13
N ASP A 648 66.01 -27.36 -72.35
CA ASP A 648 67.09 -26.47 -72.76
C ASP A 648 66.83 -25.04 -72.26
N ALA A 649 67.86 -24.45 -71.64
CA ALA A 649 67.87 -23.04 -71.32
C ALA A 649 68.01 -22.24 -72.62
N PHE A 650 66.94 -21.55 -73.03
CA PHE A 650 67.00 -20.61 -74.14
C PHE A 650 67.82 -19.38 -73.74
N ALA A 651 69.11 -19.41 -74.06
CA ALA A 651 69.87 -18.22 -74.41
C ALA A 651 69.54 -17.91 -75.88
N GLY A 652 68.85 -16.80 -76.13
CA GLY A 652 68.20 -16.54 -77.42
C GLY A 652 69.13 -16.43 -78.63
N GLY A 653 68.67 -16.98 -79.76
CA GLY A 653 69.04 -16.52 -81.10
C GLY A 653 68.17 -15.32 -81.49
N GLU A 654 68.72 -14.36 -82.23
CA GLU A 654 68.03 -13.11 -82.57
C GLU A 654 66.82 -13.33 -83.51
N GLY A 655 65.61 -12.95 -83.07
CA GLY A 655 64.57 -12.46 -83.99
C GLY A 655 63.26 -13.25 -84.15
N GLU A 656 63.00 -14.32 -83.38
CA GLU A 656 61.73 -15.08 -83.50
C GLU A 656 60.76 -14.85 -82.31
N ASP A 657 59.49 -14.57 -82.63
CA ASP A 657 58.42 -14.29 -81.67
C ASP A 657 58.01 -15.55 -80.88
N LEU A 658 58.39 -15.64 -79.60
CA LEU A 658 57.91 -16.71 -78.72
C LEU A 658 56.41 -16.53 -78.43
N VAL A 659 55.59 -17.53 -78.81
CA VAL A 659 54.14 -17.55 -78.58
C VAL A 659 53.76 -18.69 -77.63
N LEU A 660 53.27 -18.33 -76.45
CA LEU A 660 52.76 -19.29 -75.46
C LEU A 660 51.22 -19.31 -75.53
N ARG A 661 50.60 -20.49 -75.63
CA ARG A 661 49.14 -20.71 -75.61
C ARG A 661 48.72 -21.46 -74.35
N TRP A 662 47.49 -21.21 -73.87
CA TRP A 662 46.95 -21.87 -72.68
C TRP A 662 45.42 -22.05 -72.79
N ASP A 663 44.95 -23.29 -72.64
CA ASP A 663 43.52 -23.61 -72.56
C ASP A 663 43.01 -23.54 -71.11
N TRP A 664 41.80 -23.00 -70.94
CA TRP A 664 41.18 -22.77 -69.62
C TRP A 664 39.90 -23.61 -69.45
N PRO A 665 39.72 -24.34 -68.34
CA PRO A 665 38.45 -25.00 -68.03
C PRO A 665 37.31 -23.99 -67.76
N ALA A 666 36.10 -24.30 -68.21
CA ALA A 666 35.04 -23.31 -68.46
C ALA A 666 34.51 -22.52 -67.24
N ASP A 667 34.40 -23.14 -66.06
CA ASP A 667 33.52 -22.66 -64.98
C ASP A 667 34.23 -22.31 -63.65
N GLY A 668 35.27 -21.47 -63.70
CA GLY A 668 35.91 -20.91 -62.50
C GLY A 668 36.66 -19.59 -62.77
N PRO A 669 36.59 -18.57 -61.89
CA PRO A 669 37.12 -17.25 -62.18
C PRO A 669 38.66 -17.20 -62.21
N PRO A 670 39.28 -16.41 -63.12
CA PRO A 670 40.72 -16.47 -63.37
C PRO A 670 41.49 -15.44 -62.55
N ALA A 671 42.53 -15.89 -61.83
CA ALA A 671 43.52 -15.04 -61.19
C ALA A 671 44.89 -15.76 -61.11
N CYS A 672 45.59 -15.83 -62.25
CA CYS A 672 47.00 -16.24 -62.28
C CYS A 672 47.87 -14.99 -62.47
N VAL A 673 48.84 -14.78 -61.58
CA VAL A 673 49.83 -13.71 -61.72
C VAL A 673 51.09 -14.31 -62.34
N VAL A 674 51.43 -13.88 -63.55
CA VAL A 674 52.69 -14.26 -64.20
C VAL A 674 53.74 -13.21 -63.85
N ALA A 675 54.86 -13.65 -63.27
CA ALA A 675 56.02 -12.82 -62.99
C ALA A 675 57.19 -13.26 -63.87
N LEU A 676 57.74 -12.32 -64.63
CA LEU A 676 58.90 -12.53 -65.51
C LEU A 676 60.12 -11.81 -64.93
N ARG A 677 61.25 -12.51 -64.81
CA ARG A 677 62.59 -11.95 -64.53
C ARG A 677 63.58 -12.36 -65.62
N ASN A 678 64.64 -11.56 -65.75
CA ASN A 678 65.57 -11.56 -66.89
C ASN A 678 67.02 -11.48 -66.39
N ASP A 679 67.33 -12.13 -65.26
CA ASP A 679 68.63 -11.95 -64.56
C ASP A 679 69.17 -13.13 -63.72
N ARG A 680 68.36 -14.09 -63.22
CA ARG A 680 68.77 -15.47 -62.78
C ARG A 680 67.64 -16.31 -62.17
N PHE A 681 67.88 -17.63 -62.09
CA PHE A 681 67.06 -18.64 -61.41
C PHE A 681 67.10 -18.46 -59.87
N PRO A 682 65.97 -18.50 -59.14
CA PRO A 682 65.94 -18.31 -57.69
C PRO A 682 66.43 -19.57 -56.93
N ALA A 683 67.29 -19.39 -55.94
CA ALA A 683 67.84 -20.49 -55.14
C ALA A 683 67.18 -20.64 -53.75
N ALA A 684 66.41 -19.64 -53.30
CA ALA A 684 65.67 -19.68 -52.05
C ALA A 684 64.38 -18.85 -52.12
N GLN A 685 63.43 -19.12 -51.21
CA GLN A 685 62.08 -18.56 -51.22
C GLN A 685 62.03 -17.04 -50.97
N ASP A 686 63.07 -16.46 -50.35
CA ASP A 686 63.12 -15.03 -49.98
C ASP A 686 63.50 -14.09 -51.15
N ASP A 687 64.08 -14.61 -52.25
CA ASP A 687 64.49 -13.81 -53.43
C ASP A 687 63.32 -13.13 -54.17
N VAL A 688 62.08 -13.55 -53.89
CA VAL A 688 60.86 -13.14 -54.61
C VAL A 688 60.31 -11.78 -54.14
N VAL A 689 60.77 -11.26 -52.98
CA VAL A 689 60.13 -10.09 -52.32
C VAL A 689 60.63 -8.73 -52.82
N HIS A 690 61.73 -8.66 -53.59
CA HIS A 690 62.27 -7.38 -54.06
C HIS A 690 61.58 -6.81 -55.30
N ARG A 691 60.71 -5.82 -55.07
CA ARG A 691 59.88 -5.03 -56.01
C ARG A 691 60.55 -4.36 -57.25
N ARG A 692 61.85 -4.59 -57.55
CA ARG A 692 62.55 -3.87 -58.63
C ARG A 692 62.57 -4.57 -60.00
N HIS A 693 62.26 -5.86 -60.09
CA HIS A 693 62.40 -6.62 -61.34
C HIS A 693 61.18 -7.48 -61.73
N VAL A 694 60.01 -7.24 -61.12
CA VAL A 694 58.76 -7.95 -61.48
C VAL A 694 57.81 -7.01 -62.21
N LYS A 695 57.50 -7.33 -63.47
CA LYS A 695 56.49 -6.61 -64.28
C LYS A 695 55.19 -7.40 -64.27
N VAL A 696 54.17 -6.91 -63.58
CA VAL A 696 52.83 -7.53 -63.55
C VAL A 696 52.08 -7.13 -64.81
N ILE A 697 51.50 -8.13 -65.51
CA ILE A 697 50.75 -7.93 -66.75
C ILE A 697 49.28 -8.28 -66.51
N ASP A 698 48.38 -7.38 -66.91
CA ASP A 698 46.93 -7.56 -66.78
C ASP A 698 46.33 -8.23 -68.04
N ARG A 699 45.11 -8.75 -67.91
CA ARG A 699 44.39 -9.65 -68.82
C ARG A 699 44.21 -9.12 -70.26
N GLN A 700 44.50 -7.85 -70.53
CA GLN A 700 44.39 -7.20 -71.84
C GLN A 700 45.53 -7.53 -72.83
N VAL A 701 46.58 -8.24 -72.40
CA VAL A 701 47.73 -8.62 -73.26
C VAL A 701 47.58 -10.01 -73.87
N PHE A 702 46.60 -10.80 -73.42
CA PHE A 702 46.26 -12.08 -74.03
C PHE A 702 45.40 -11.87 -75.28
N ALA A 703 45.73 -12.56 -76.37
CA ALA A 703 44.84 -12.69 -77.52
C ALA A 703 43.60 -13.54 -77.15
N ALA A 704 42.54 -13.45 -77.96
CA ALA A 704 41.26 -14.11 -77.68
C ALA A 704 41.32 -15.65 -77.63
N ASP A 705 42.43 -16.24 -78.08
CA ASP A 705 42.75 -17.68 -78.04
C ASP A 705 43.65 -18.08 -76.85
N GLY A 706 43.81 -17.18 -75.86
CA GLY A 706 44.64 -17.42 -74.67
C GLY A 706 46.15 -17.26 -74.89
N SER A 707 46.60 -16.75 -76.04
CA SER A 707 48.04 -16.60 -76.33
C SER A 707 48.65 -15.25 -75.96
N ILE A 708 49.95 -15.22 -75.62
CA ILE A 708 50.77 -14.00 -75.52
C ILE A 708 51.95 -14.11 -76.50
N ARG A 709 52.29 -12.98 -77.16
CA ARG A 709 53.51 -12.81 -77.95
C ARG A 709 54.48 -11.86 -77.25
N LEU A 710 55.75 -12.24 -77.10
CA LEU A 710 56.75 -11.52 -76.31
C LEU A 710 57.84 -10.79 -77.14
N GLY A 711 57.51 -10.31 -78.34
CA GLY A 711 58.44 -9.73 -79.33
C GLY A 711 59.17 -8.42 -79.02
N ALA A 712 59.46 -8.11 -77.75
CA ALA A 712 60.16 -6.87 -77.35
C ALA A 712 61.02 -7.00 -76.09
N LEU A 713 61.32 -8.22 -75.64
CA LEU A 713 62.07 -8.50 -74.41
C LEU A 713 63.21 -9.47 -74.75
N GLY A 714 64.45 -9.07 -74.43
CA GLY A 714 65.69 -9.73 -74.88
C GLY A 714 65.95 -11.14 -74.32
N PRO A 715 67.10 -11.73 -74.67
CA PRO A 715 67.26 -13.18 -74.91
C PRO A 715 67.15 -14.16 -73.72
N ASP A 716 66.93 -13.72 -72.48
CA ASP A 716 67.02 -14.57 -71.26
C ASP A 716 65.74 -14.51 -70.39
N ILE A 717 64.57 -14.90 -70.93
CA ILE A 717 63.29 -14.83 -70.20
C ILE A 717 63.03 -16.10 -69.37
N PHE A 718 62.93 -15.96 -68.04
CA PHE A 718 62.43 -17.01 -67.16
C PHE A 718 60.96 -16.76 -66.80
N ALA A 719 60.09 -17.71 -67.16
CA ALA A 719 58.67 -17.68 -66.83
C ALA A 719 58.33 -18.71 -65.74
N VAL A 720 57.82 -18.23 -64.59
CA VAL A 720 57.34 -19.09 -63.51
C VAL A 720 55.84 -18.86 -63.33
N VAL A 721 55.05 -19.92 -63.50
CA VAL A 721 53.58 -19.92 -63.36
C VAL A 721 53.21 -20.71 -62.11
N TRP A 722 52.57 -20.06 -61.13
CA TRP A 722 52.06 -20.75 -59.95
C TRP A 722 50.57 -21.11 -60.09
N PRO A 723 50.16 -22.36 -59.83
CA PRO A 723 48.75 -22.73 -59.73
C PRO A 723 48.15 -22.16 -58.43
N ALA A 724 47.15 -21.29 -58.55
CA ALA A 724 46.50 -20.66 -57.41
C ALA A 724 45.46 -21.57 -56.75
N ARG A 725 45.86 -22.36 -55.75
CA ARG A 725 44.95 -22.88 -54.69
C ARG A 725 45.53 -22.72 -53.29
N LEU A 726 45.71 -21.46 -52.90
CA LEU A 726 45.94 -21.03 -51.53
C LEU A 726 44.75 -20.17 -51.07
N ILE A 727 43.72 -20.81 -50.50
CA ILE A 727 42.75 -20.15 -49.62
C ILE A 727 42.92 -20.77 -48.23
N GLY A 728 44.02 -20.37 -47.60
CA GLY A 728 44.38 -20.68 -46.22
C GLY A 728 45.00 -19.44 -45.60
N GLY A 729 44.54 -19.07 -44.40
CA GLY A 729 44.95 -17.82 -43.77
C GLY A 729 46.42 -17.79 -43.34
N THR A 730 47.02 -16.61 -43.49
CA THR A 730 47.99 -16.00 -42.54
C THR A 730 49.05 -16.91 -41.91
N ALA A 731 50.30 -16.81 -42.40
CA ALA A 731 51.48 -17.18 -41.61
C ALA A 731 51.71 -16.16 -40.47
N VAL A 732 52.00 -16.65 -39.25
CA VAL A 732 52.31 -15.85 -38.05
C VAL A 732 53.74 -16.14 -37.60
N ILE A 733 54.50 -15.11 -37.21
CA ILE A 733 55.88 -15.22 -36.69
C ILE A 733 56.01 -14.52 -35.31
N ILE A 734 56.85 -15.10 -34.43
CA ILE A 734 57.08 -14.77 -33.00
C ILE A 734 58.56 -15.12 -32.72
N ARG A 735 59.49 -14.37 -32.09
CA ARG A 735 59.59 -13.13 -31.25
C ARG A 735 60.86 -12.35 -31.71
N GLY A 736 61.25 -11.17 -31.19
CA GLY A 736 60.73 -10.26 -30.17
C GLY A 736 61.72 -9.11 -29.84
N ALA A 737 61.42 -8.30 -28.81
CA ALA A 737 62.25 -7.22 -28.20
C ALA A 737 62.37 -5.83 -28.91
N ARG A 738 61.42 -4.92 -28.54
CA ARG A 738 61.57 -3.54 -27.97
C ARG A 738 62.77 -2.61 -28.34
N PRO A 739 62.66 -1.27 -28.13
CA PRO A 739 61.47 -0.38 -28.02
C PRO A 739 61.62 0.96 -28.80
N LEU A 740 60.55 1.77 -28.87
CA LEU A 740 60.68 3.23 -28.84
C LEU A 740 59.41 3.90 -28.27
N ARG A 741 59.59 4.81 -27.31
CA ARG A 741 58.55 5.67 -26.70
C ARG A 741 58.76 7.10 -27.17
N LEU A 742 57.66 7.87 -27.21
CA LEU A 742 57.45 9.31 -26.91
C LEU A 742 56.24 9.72 -27.77
N ALA A 743 55.10 10.24 -27.33
CA ALA A 743 54.68 11.19 -26.28
C ALA A 743 53.71 12.20 -26.97
N ARG A 744 52.84 12.83 -26.18
CA ARG A 744 51.74 13.78 -26.53
C ARG A 744 52.14 14.87 -27.56
N VAL A 745 51.25 15.53 -28.32
CA VAL A 745 50.16 16.47 -27.90
C VAL A 745 49.19 16.73 -29.10
N PRO A 746 47.90 17.09 -28.90
CA PRO A 746 46.91 17.18 -30.00
C PRO A 746 46.52 18.60 -30.49
N ARG A 747 45.94 18.60 -31.72
CA ARG A 747 44.94 19.52 -32.32
C ARG A 747 45.32 20.95 -32.78
N ALA A 748 45.24 21.09 -34.12
CA ALA A 748 44.57 22.14 -34.90
C ALA A 748 45.27 23.50 -35.18
N ALA A 749 45.68 23.68 -36.44
CA ALA A 749 45.55 24.92 -37.22
C ALA A 749 45.03 24.54 -38.62
N LEU A 750 43.93 25.05 -39.20
CA LEU A 750 43.44 26.42 -39.48
C LEU A 750 43.93 27.02 -40.80
N SER A 751 43.16 26.79 -41.88
CA SER A 751 42.86 27.65 -43.05
C SER A 751 42.00 26.79 -44.01
N TYR A 752 40.95 27.21 -44.73
CA TYR A 752 40.42 28.53 -45.09
C TYR A 752 38.87 28.52 -45.20
N ALA A 753 38.25 29.65 -45.57
CA ALA A 753 36.78 29.90 -45.64
C ALA A 753 36.02 29.02 -46.67
N VAL A 754 34.68 28.83 -46.63
CA VAL A 754 33.59 29.85 -46.72
C VAL A 754 32.20 29.30 -46.22
N ARG A 755 31.45 30.13 -45.47
CA ARG A 755 29.96 30.19 -45.23
C ARG A 755 29.17 28.88 -44.90
N ARG A 756 28.64 28.70 -43.68
CA ARG A 756 27.34 29.18 -43.08
C ARG A 756 26.21 28.13 -43.25
N LEU A 757 25.34 27.77 -42.28
CA LEU A 757 24.99 28.25 -40.92
C LEU A 757 25.09 27.10 -39.87
N TRP A 758 25.65 27.28 -38.66
CA TRP A 758 25.00 27.74 -37.39
C TRP A 758 23.90 26.80 -36.86
N LEU A 759 23.98 26.07 -35.73
CA LEU A 759 24.92 25.98 -34.59
C LEU A 759 24.90 27.11 -33.51
N ARG A 760 24.63 26.74 -32.24
CA ARG A 760 25.31 27.15 -30.96
C ARG A 760 24.85 26.18 -29.84
N ARG A 761 25.69 25.50 -29.02
CA ARG A 761 26.83 25.87 -28.13
C ARG A 761 26.41 26.70 -26.89
N ALA A 762 26.99 26.53 -25.69
CA ALA A 762 27.87 25.49 -25.09
C ALA A 762 28.09 25.75 -23.57
N ALA A 763 28.78 24.81 -22.90
CA ALA A 763 29.30 24.82 -21.52
C ALA A 763 30.09 26.11 -21.10
N THR A 764 30.51 26.37 -19.84
CA THR A 764 31.30 25.49 -18.91
C THR A 764 31.58 26.13 -17.52
N ARG A 765 32.03 25.32 -16.55
CA ARG A 765 32.74 25.57 -15.24
C ARG A 765 31.84 25.78 -13.99
N LEU A 766 31.92 24.95 -12.92
CA LEU A 766 33.01 24.59 -11.96
C LEU A 766 33.31 25.73 -10.95
N LYS A 767 32.98 25.61 -9.65
CA LYS A 767 33.64 24.72 -8.64
C LYS A 767 32.83 24.56 -7.32
N LEU A 768 33.24 23.60 -6.50
CA LEU A 768 32.72 23.29 -5.14
C LEU A 768 33.06 24.36 -4.09
N THR A 769 32.28 24.48 -2.99
CA THR A 769 32.60 23.99 -1.62
C THR A 769 31.48 24.30 -0.62
N SER A 770 31.63 23.96 0.67
CA SER A 770 30.55 23.62 1.62
C SER A 770 30.33 24.58 2.81
N THR A 771 29.14 24.47 3.41
CA THR A 771 28.79 24.56 4.87
C THR A 771 28.98 25.86 5.70
N VAL A 772 27.83 26.43 6.06
CA VAL A 772 27.34 26.81 7.42
C VAL A 772 27.74 28.14 8.11
N ASP A 773 26.69 28.92 8.39
CA ASP A 773 26.30 29.87 9.47
C ASP A 773 27.25 30.84 10.20
N LEU A 774 26.71 32.07 10.34
CA LEU A 774 26.76 33.12 11.40
C LEU A 774 26.68 34.50 10.69
N ASP A 775 25.94 35.53 11.13
CA ASP A 775 25.11 35.75 12.33
C ASP A 775 24.02 36.82 12.04
N LEU A 776 23.04 37.00 12.95
CA LEU A 776 21.99 38.05 12.88
C LEU A 776 22.54 39.45 13.23
N PRO A 777 22.05 40.57 12.62
CA PRO A 777 20.83 41.21 13.17
C PRO A 777 19.98 42.10 12.22
N ALA A 778 18.65 42.09 12.40
CA ALA A 778 17.77 43.28 12.53
C ALA A 778 16.27 42.91 12.45
N LEU A 779 15.45 43.48 13.35
CA LEU A 779 13.98 43.39 13.26
C LEU A 779 13.45 44.17 12.05
N LEU A 780 12.63 43.53 11.22
CA LEU A 780 11.58 44.20 10.44
C LEU A 780 10.42 43.24 10.20
N VAL A 781 9.26 43.56 10.76
CA VAL A 781 8.03 42.78 10.58
C VAL A 781 7.43 43.13 9.21
N HIS A 782 7.67 42.28 8.22
CA HIS A 782 6.89 42.28 6.99
C HIS A 782 5.87 41.14 7.02
N ALA A 783 4.59 41.50 6.89
CA ALA A 783 3.53 40.53 6.64
C ALA A 783 3.79 39.86 5.29
N ALA A 784 3.87 38.53 5.29
CA ALA A 784 3.94 37.77 4.05
C ALA A 784 2.61 37.89 3.29
N PRO A 785 2.60 38.30 2.00
CA PRO A 785 1.43 38.11 1.16
C PRO A 785 1.22 36.60 0.98
N ALA A 786 -0.01 36.13 1.19
CA ALA A 786 -0.35 34.74 0.91
C ALA A 786 -0.10 34.42 -0.59
N PRO A 787 0.37 33.21 -0.93
CA PRO A 787 0.51 32.83 -2.33
C PRO A 787 -0.84 32.86 -3.02
N ALA A 788 -0.91 33.52 -4.17
CA ALA A 788 -2.07 33.44 -5.04
C ALA A 788 -2.28 31.98 -5.48
N THR A 789 -3.54 31.53 -5.45
CA THR A 789 -4.03 30.16 -5.71
C THR A 789 -3.57 29.06 -4.71
N PRO A 790 -4.50 28.49 -3.91
CA PRO A 790 -4.26 27.22 -3.22
C PRO A 790 -4.50 26.04 -4.18
N ALA A 791 -3.65 25.01 -4.09
CA ALA A 791 -3.89 23.74 -4.79
C ALA A 791 -5.17 23.05 -4.24
N PRO A 792 -5.93 22.32 -5.10
CA PRO A 792 -7.12 21.59 -4.68
C PRO A 792 -6.75 20.40 -3.78
N GLY A 793 -6.77 20.62 -2.46
CA GLY A 793 -6.47 19.57 -1.48
C GLY A 793 -6.32 20.05 -0.03
N CYS A 794 -6.02 21.34 0.21
CA CYS A 794 -5.80 21.84 1.57
C CYS A 794 -7.12 21.95 2.38
N ALA A 795 -7.39 20.92 3.19
CA ALA A 795 -8.34 21.02 4.30
C ALA A 795 -7.65 21.64 5.54
N GLY A 796 -8.35 22.53 6.25
CA GLY A 796 -7.88 23.10 7.53
C GLY A 796 -6.99 24.34 7.41
N ALA A 797 -7.57 25.46 6.98
CA ALA A 797 -6.97 26.77 7.29
C ALA A 797 -7.10 27.04 8.80
N ARG A 798 -5.97 27.26 9.49
CA ARG A 798 -5.93 27.72 10.89
C ARG A 798 -5.67 29.22 10.89
N VAL A 799 -6.61 30.00 11.44
CA VAL A 799 -6.42 31.43 11.70
C VAL A 799 -6.27 31.61 13.20
N ILE A 800 -5.15 32.22 13.61
CA ILE A 800 -4.84 32.51 15.01
C ILE A 800 -4.78 34.03 15.16
N CYS A 801 -5.74 34.61 15.88
CA CYS A 801 -5.79 36.05 16.13
C CYS A 801 -5.42 36.35 17.59
N ARG A 802 -4.47 37.28 17.78
CA ARG A 802 -4.16 37.86 19.10
C ARG A 802 -5.03 39.08 19.34
N ILE A 803 -5.85 39.07 20.39
CA ILE A 803 -6.72 40.20 20.71
C ILE A 803 -5.92 41.23 21.56
N PRO A 804 -5.76 42.49 21.11
CA PRO A 804 -5.07 43.51 21.90
C PRO A 804 -5.94 43.97 23.08
N PRO A 805 -5.36 44.20 24.29
CA PRO A 805 -6.13 44.58 25.48
C PRO A 805 -7.01 45.82 25.31
N SER A 806 -6.62 46.76 24.45
CA SER A 806 -7.32 48.02 24.18
C SER A 806 -8.68 47.88 23.49
N ARG A 807 -9.03 46.71 22.93
CA ARG A 807 -10.38 46.43 22.39
C ARG A 807 -11.30 45.77 23.41
N ILE A 808 -10.75 44.96 24.33
CA ILE A 808 -11.50 44.32 25.42
C ILE A 808 -12.16 45.39 26.31
N SER A 809 -11.47 46.50 26.55
CA SER A 809 -11.97 47.61 27.40
C SER A 809 -13.04 48.52 26.77
N ARG A 810 -13.43 48.34 25.50
CA ARG A 810 -14.37 49.25 24.79
C ARG A 810 -15.76 48.68 24.54
N GLY A 811 -16.01 47.41 24.84
CA GLY A 811 -17.32 46.78 24.59
C GLY A 811 -17.67 46.58 23.10
N GLU A 812 -16.75 46.90 22.18
CA GLU A 812 -16.96 46.74 20.74
C GLU A 812 -16.78 45.26 20.32
N PRO A 813 -17.74 44.64 19.62
CA PRO A 813 -17.60 43.27 19.15
C PRO A 813 -16.50 43.15 18.09
N LEU A 814 -15.60 42.19 18.27
CA LEU A 814 -14.51 41.94 17.33
C LEU A 814 -15.06 41.24 16.08
N VAL A 815 -15.01 41.93 14.93
CA VAL A 815 -15.33 41.33 13.64
C VAL A 815 -14.08 40.71 13.03
N VAL A 816 -14.09 39.40 12.81
CA VAL A 816 -13.06 38.66 12.06
C VAL A 816 -13.65 38.27 10.72
N GLU A 817 -13.04 38.75 9.63
CA GLU A 817 -13.40 38.36 8.27
C GLU A 817 -12.48 37.23 7.80
N LEU A 818 -13.06 36.11 7.38
CA LEU A 818 -12.33 35.01 6.76
C LEU A 818 -12.47 35.11 5.23
N PRO A 819 -11.39 34.88 4.47
CA PRO A 819 -11.46 34.87 3.01
C PRO A 819 -12.39 33.74 2.52
N PRO A 820 -13.09 33.94 1.39
CA PRO A 820 -13.97 32.92 0.82
C PRO A 820 -13.21 31.65 0.43
N LEU A 821 -13.88 30.49 0.58
CA LEU A 821 -13.33 29.17 0.28
C LEU A 821 -14.17 28.48 -0.81
N GLY A 822 -13.67 28.50 -2.05
CA GLY A 822 -14.39 28.02 -3.23
C GLY A 822 -15.21 29.14 -3.90
N ASP A 823 -16.15 28.77 -4.77
CA ASP A 823 -16.93 29.67 -5.64
C ASP A 823 -18.02 30.50 -4.90
N ALA A 824 -17.83 30.80 -3.62
CA ALA A 824 -18.74 31.60 -2.82
C ALA A 824 -18.22 33.04 -2.67
N ASP A 825 -18.80 33.99 -3.41
CA ASP A 825 -18.33 35.39 -3.50
C ASP A 825 -18.41 36.23 -2.19
N ASN A 826 -18.91 35.68 -1.08
CA ASN A 826 -19.07 36.41 0.19
C ASN A 826 -18.12 35.91 1.29
N PRO A 827 -17.32 36.81 1.93
CA PRO A 827 -16.46 36.45 3.05
C PRO A 827 -17.27 36.11 4.30
N CYS A 828 -16.81 35.14 5.08
CA CYS A 828 -17.49 34.75 6.32
C CYS A 828 -17.10 35.71 7.45
N ARG A 829 -18.09 36.39 8.05
CA ARG A 829 -17.91 37.37 9.13
C ARG A 829 -18.29 36.78 10.48
N ILE A 830 -17.30 36.57 11.35
CA ILE A 830 -17.52 36.12 12.74
C ILE A 830 -17.46 37.35 13.65
N ARG A 831 -18.48 37.52 14.51
CA ARG A 831 -18.51 38.55 15.56
C ARG A 831 -18.28 37.88 16.92
N VAL A 832 -17.25 38.30 17.63
CA VAL A 832 -16.93 37.83 19.00
C VAL A 832 -17.26 38.93 19.99
N TYR A 833 -18.07 38.63 20.99
CA TYR A 833 -18.56 39.60 21.96
C TYR A 833 -17.65 39.66 23.21
N PRO A 834 -17.35 40.85 23.76
CA PRO A 834 -16.38 40.98 24.86
C PRO A 834 -16.75 40.25 26.15
N GLU A 835 -18.05 40.06 26.44
CA GLU A 835 -18.52 39.33 27.63
C GLU A 835 -18.06 37.85 27.71
N GLU A 836 -17.59 37.27 26.60
CA GLU A 836 -17.13 35.88 26.54
C GLU A 836 -15.61 35.72 26.81
N VAL A 837 -14.83 36.82 26.83
CA VAL A 837 -13.36 36.79 26.84
C VAL A 837 -12.81 37.38 28.14
N ARG A 838 -12.29 36.53 29.05
CA ARG A 838 -11.92 36.95 30.41
C ARG A 838 -10.52 37.55 30.58
N GLU A 839 -9.54 37.19 29.74
CA GLU A 839 -8.16 37.74 29.74
C GLU A 839 -7.56 37.74 28.32
N LEU A 840 -6.23 37.93 28.19
CA LEU A 840 -5.47 38.07 26.94
C LEU A 840 -5.50 36.78 26.09
N ALA A 841 -6.59 36.60 25.34
CA ALA A 841 -6.90 35.37 24.62
C ALA A 841 -6.31 35.30 23.20
N TRP A 842 -5.97 34.08 22.81
CA TRP A 842 -5.71 33.69 21.42
C TRP A 842 -6.95 33.00 20.86
N LEU A 843 -7.50 33.54 19.78
CA LEU A 843 -8.65 32.94 19.10
C LEU A 843 -8.15 32.02 17.99
N GLU A 844 -8.26 30.70 18.17
CA GLU A 844 -8.02 29.72 17.10
C GLU A 844 -9.34 29.38 16.40
N ILE A 845 -9.47 29.80 15.15
CA ILE A 845 -10.62 29.44 14.31
C ILE A 845 -10.21 28.30 13.37
N ARG A 846 -10.88 27.15 13.50
CA ARG A 846 -10.79 26.02 12.55
C ARG A 846 -12.05 25.99 11.71
N HIS A 847 -11.91 26.19 10.39
CA HIS A 847 -13.03 26.08 9.47
C HIS A 847 -13.35 24.60 9.19
N PRO A 848 -14.54 24.08 9.55
CA PRO A 848 -14.96 22.75 9.13
C PRO A 848 -15.24 22.77 7.62
N ARG A 849 -14.74 21.78 6.87
CA ARG A 849 -15.18 21.59 5.48
C ARG A 849 -16.26 20.52 5.43
N ALA A 850 -17.49 20.96 5.16
CA ALA A 850 -18.54 20.19 4.49
C ALA A 850 -18.90 18.80 5.07
N LYS A 851 -19.26 18.76 6.37
CA LYS A 851 -20.38 17.97 6.94
C LYS A 851 -20.33 18.07 8.47
N ASP A 852 -20.95 19.13 8.99
CA ASP A 852 -21.70 19.24 10.26
C ASP A 852 -21.99 20.73 10.52
#